data_AF-A0A381UDH0-F1
#
_entry.id   AF-A0A381UDH0-F1
#
_cell.length_a   1.000
_cell.length_b   1.000
_cell.length_c   1.000
_cell.angle_alpha   90.00
_cell.angle_beta   90.00
_cell.angle_gamma   90.00
#
_symmetry.space_group_name_H-M   'P 1'
#
loop_
_entity.id
_entity.type
_entity.pdbx_description
1 polymer ?
#
loop_
_entity_poly.entity_id
_entity_poly.type
_entity_poly.pdbx_seq_one_letter_code
_entity_poly.pdbx_strand_id
1 'polypeptide(L)'
;YVTIIADAEGSYDVPTHFENWSGYNGEGDHPYSTIVGNDLLPEVFLGRLSFDSQSHLQTIISKTFNYESSPYMGENWFQRACLVGDPSSSGISCIITNDNIKEVLELHGYNDIRTVYSGSFPSQMTNNLSDGLGFFNYRGYYGVSGFNSSNVNATNNGFMLPIATVITCGTGSFASDECLAEAFLRAGTASNPKGSVASIGTATLGTHTMFNNMVDMGFYYGALMEDINSVGGALMAGKLWLSRAYPTNPNNFVSTFTHWNNLMGDASLQMWTAYPEMLNVMHAYSLTRGTNFIDISLTNSGGNPVEEAWVTIYKEGEVLESGYSDNNGFVRINVPTTQVGEILITVTKKNHYPYKSSFQIYDPGPSVNVYSDYITINDNGSGTSSGNGDGIINAGEVIDLVIAVSNYGSENATGIVGTITSENSNVTIINDNFSYGDLGSGDIVNNASSPFTFSVNDDVHHGAEIKLLLILANESGYSSVGYVGLIVAGKNLYAYGVDVAGSSQDVLTSGQTSTVHIELHNSGSTSALNISGQITSASTAIEILDNTGTWSAVYPDGFSSSSGNGNSFIISAVEDVIPGTIAHLILSITTEDGYTNSSVIPIQIGIPTVMDPTGPDSHGYYIYDSGDIDYLLAPVYDWVEIDARYGGSGTYLSYLDDNGDDDDDVETVDLPFDFMFYGQVYDKISICSNGWIAFGETDMSSFRNYPLPGAGGPGKMVAVFWDDLKLTNSGRVYTWYDTNNKVFIVQWSRVRTYQNNSTETFQIILRDPNHYMTPTNDGEMLIQYMDFTNNTTGSYSWSQIHGNYCTVGIEDHTMTQGLQYTFNNTYADAAMQLSDETAILITTRGSEMRLDGDLNTDGMVDVNDILILIDHIVTDQTHFNPFLADINSDGVVNILDMVRLIQMVMGYN
;
A
#
# COMPACT_ATOMS: atom_id res chain seq x y z
N TYR A 1 11.35 -15.33 1.90
CA TYR A 1 11.02 -15.80 3.26
C TYR A 1 12.04 -16.83 3.69
N VAL A 2 12.41 -16.83 4.97
CA VAL A 2 13.25 -17.85 5.60
C VAL A 2 12.60 -18.23 6.94
N THR A 3 12.29 -19.51 7.13
CA THR A 3 11.71 -20.02 8.38
C THR A 3 12.68 -21.00 9.03
N ILE A 4 13.16 -20.66 10.22
CA ILE A 4 14.07 -21.49 11.01
C ILE A 4 13.25 -22.59 11.70
N ILE A 5 13.56 -23.86 11.43
CA ILE A 5 12.85 -25.01 12.02
C ILE A 5 13.73 -25.62 13.12
N ALA A 6 13.83 -24.91 14.23
CA ALA A 6 14.63 -25.28 15.39
C ALA A 6 14.38 -24.30 16.55
N ASP A 7 14.66 -24.74 17.77
CA ASP A 7 14.83 -23.84 18.91
C ASP A 7 16.23 -23.18 18.86
N ALA A 8 16.52 -22.22 19.72
CA ALA A 8 17.86 -21.64 19.90
C ALA A 8 18.78 -22.53 20.74
N GLU A 9 18.22 -23.50 21.47
CA GLU A 9 18.94 -24.46 22.29
C GLU A 9 18.37 -25.89 22.17
N GLY A 10 18.85 -26.81 23.02
CA GLY A 10 18.33 -28.17 23.08
C GLY A 10 18.95 -29.13 22.05
N SER A 11 18.19 -30.15 21.65
CA SER A 11 18.65 -31.21 20.72
C SER A 11 18.33 -30.92 19.25
N TYR A 12 17.52 -29.89 19.00
CA TYR A 12 17.08 -29.45 17.68
C TYR A 12 17.32 -27.94 17.59
N ASP A 13 18.60 -27.54 17.58
CA ASP A 13 19.00 -26.15 17.72
C ASP A 13 19.53 -25.52 16.43
N VAL A 14 19.16 -24.25 16.24
CA VAL A 14 19.84 -23.30 15.36
C VAL A 14 20.07 -22.06 16.22
N PRO A 15 21.33 -21.67 16.46
CA PRO A 15 21.65 -20.60 17.38
C PRO A 15 21.01 -19.28 16.96
N THR A 16 20.98 -18.33 17.88
CA THR A 16 20.51 -16.96 17.64
C THR A 16 21.65 -15.96 17.84
N HIS A 17 21.46 -14.71 17.44
CA HIS A 17 22.46 -13.67 17.62
C HIS A 17 22.16 -12.82 18.86
N PHE A 18 23.21 -12.41 19.57
CA PHE A 18 23.12 -11.50 20.71
C PHE A 18 23.71 -10.16 20.32
N GLU A 19 22.91 -9.10 20.46
CA GLU A 19 23.36 -7.75 20.13
C GLU A 19 24.37 -7.20 21.14
N ASN A 20 25.07 -6.13 20.76
CA ASN A 20 26.07 -5.45 21.60
C ASN A 20 25.83 -3.93 21.76
N TRP A 21 24.65 -3.45 21.39
CA TRP A 21 24.21 -2.06 21.52
C TRP A 21 23.69 -1.75 22.92
N SER A 22 23.11 -2.75 23.61
CA SER A 22 22.48 -2.62 24.92
C SER A 22 23.31 -3.27 26.03
N GLY A 23 22.97 -2.94 27.29
CA GLY A 23 23.52 -3.62 28.47
C GLY A 23 22.96 -5.03 28.71
N TYR A 24 21.92 -5.43 27.99
CA TYR A 24 21.26 -6.73 28.15
C TYR A 24 21.84 -7.80 27.23
N ASN A 25 22.48 -7.41 26.13
CA ASN A 25 22.93 -8.30 25.05
C ASN A 25 21.81 -9.24 24.61
N GLY A 26 20.67 -8.68 24.21
CA GLY A 26 19.48 -9.47 23.93
C GLY A 26 19.60 -10.30 22.65
N GLU A 27 18.92 -11.43 22.66
CA GLU A 27 18.84 -12.35 21.54
C GLU A 27 17.91 -11.84 20.41
N GLY A 28 18.15 -12.34 19.20
CA GLY A 28 17.33 -12.04 18.04
C GLY A 28 17.86 -12.68 16.77
N ASP A 29 16.93 -13.07 15.90
CA ASP A 29 17.26 -13.70 14.61
C ASP A 29 17.40 -12.69 13.46
N HIS A 30 17.06 -11.42 13.68
CA HIS A 30 17.08 -10.35 12.65
C HIS A 30 18.36 -10.34 11.79
N PRO A 31 19.57 -10.53 12.33
CA PRO A 31 20.81 -10.51 11.52
C PRO A 31 20.90 -11.62 10.47
N TYR A 32 20.11 -12.70 10.56
CA TYR A 32 20.02 -13.69 9.49
C TYR A 32 19.37 -13.14 8.22
N SER A 33 18.70 -11.99 8.30
CA SER A 33 18.01 -11.36 7.17
C SER A 33 18.77 -10.19 6.54
N THR A 34 19.80 -9.66 7.19
CA THR A 34 20.61 -8.54 6.70
C THR A 34 21.83 -9.08 5.94
N ILE A 35 21.69 -9.24 4.64
CA ILE A 35 22.63 -9.88 3.70
C ILE A 35 23.43 -8.83 2.92
N VAL A 36 22.80 -7.71 2.53
CA VAL A 36 23.39 -6.64 1.70
C VAL A 36 23.23 -5.28 2.42
N GLY A 37 23.84 -4.22 1.90
CA GLY A 37 23.62 -2.84 2.39
C GLY A 37 24.40 -2.44 3.65
N ASN A 38 24.73 -3.39 4.53
CA ASN A 38 25.30 -3.11 5.86
C ASN A 38 24.43 -2.10 6.66
N ASP A 39 23.13 -2.38 6.67
CA ASP A 39 22.11 -1.61 7.38
C ASP A 39 21.18 -2.56 8.17
N LEU A 40 20.08 -2.03 8.71
CA LEU A 40 19.10 -2.79 9.49
C LEU A 40 17.95 -3.35 8.63
N LEU A 41 17.93 -3.05 7.33
CA LEU A 41 16.86 -3.46 6.44
C LEU A 41 17.08 -4.93 6.05
N PRO A 42 16.06 -5.79 6.20
CA PRO A 42 16.20 -7.20 5.81
C PRO A 42 16.04 -7.38 4.30
N GLU A 43 16.81 -8.29 3.71
CA GLU A 43 16.55 -8.81 2.37
C GLU A 43 15.50 -9.93 2.37
N VAL A 44 15.27 -10.58 3.52
CA VAL A 44 14.31 -11.68 3.66
C VAL A 44 13.49 -11.59 4.94
N PHE A 45 12.19 -11.85 4.87
CA PHE A 45 11.36 -11.97 6.07
C PHE A 45 11.66 -13.27 6.81
N LEU A 46 11.83 -13.16 8.14
CA LEU A 46 12.23 -14.25 9.03
C LEU A 46 11.12 -14.66 10.01
N GLY A 47 11.13 -15.95 10.36
CA GLY A 47 10.30 -16.53 11.41
C GLY A 47 10.97 -17.80 11.96
N ARG A 48 10.58 -18.22 13.16
CA ARG A 48 11.11 -19.43 13.81
C ARG A 48 9.98 -20.36 14.24
N LEU A 49 9.98 -21.59 13.75
CA LEU A 49 9.16 -22.68 14.28
C LEU A 49 9.92 -23.31 15.44
N SER A 50 9.89 -22.68 16.62
CA SER A 50 10.65 -23.14 17.78
C SER A 50 9.98 -24.35 18.46
N PHE A 51 10.74 -25.46 18.64
CA PHE A 51 10.24 -26.69 19.26
C PHE A 51 11.33 -27.48 20.01
N ASP A 52 10.98 -27.97 21.20
CA ASP A 52 11.84 -28.88 21.99
C ASP A 52 11.50 -30.38 21.86
N SER A 53 10.38 -30.72 21.21
CA SER A 53 9.94 -32.11 21.10
C SER A 53 9.22 -32.39 19.80
N GLN A 54 9.20 -33.65 19.39
CA GLN A 54 8.42 -34.08 18.22
C GLN A 54 6.93 -33.73 18.34
N SER A 55 6.38 -33.75 19.56
CA SER A 55 4.98 -33.38 19.82
C SER A 55 4.74 -31.89 19.59
N HIS A 56 5.70 -31.03 19.96
CA HIS A 56 5.63 -29.60 19.66
C HIS A 56 5.63 -29.38 18.15
N LEU A 57 6.60 -29.98 17.43
CA LEU A 57 6.69 -29.84 15.98
C LEU A 57 5.41 -30.32 15.27
N GLN A 58 4.85 -31.47 15.66
CA GLN A 58 3.58 -31.97 15.11
C GLN A 58 2.41 -31.02 15.38
N THR A 59 2.37 -30.39 16.55
CA THR A 59 1.32 -29.42 16.91
C THR A 59 1.45 -28.16 16.07
N ILE A 60 2.66 -27.60 15.94
CA ILE A 60 2.95 -26.42 15.14
C ILE A 60 2.58 -26.65 13.68
N ILE A 61 3.06 -27.75 13.09
CA ILE A 61 2.72 -28.16 11.72
C ILE A 61 1.20 -28.25 11.56
N SER A 62 0.51 -28.93 12.47
CA SER A 62 -0.95 -29.06 12.38
C SER A 62 -1.68 -27.72 12.45
N LYS A 63 -1.23 -26.78 13.29
CA LYS A 63 -1.77 -25.42 13.36
C LYS A 63 -1.62 -24.71 12.02
N THR A 64 -0.40 -24.63 11.48
CA THR A 64 -0.11 -23.96 10.20
C THR A 64 -0.91 -24.58 9.05
N PHE A 65 -0.87 -25.90 8.90
CA PHE A 65 -1.60 -26.58 7.82
C PHE A 65 -3.12 -26.37 7.90
N ASN A 66 -3.73 -26.44 9.09
CA ASN A 66 -5.16 -26.21 9.21
C ASN A 66 -5.51 -24.73 8.99
N TYR A 67 -4.71 -23.80 9.50
CA TYR A 67 -4.93 -22.37 9.29
C TYR A 67 -4.90 -21.99 7.81
N GLU A 68 -3.92 -22.47 7.05
CA GLU A 68 -3.73 -22.09 5.65
C GLU A 68 -4.51 -22.95 4.67
N SER A 69 -4.68 -24.25 4.93
CA SER A 69 -5.25 -25.20 3.95
C SER A 69 -6.68 -25.65 4.26
N SER A 70 -7.11 -25.60 5.52
CA SER A 70 -8.45 -26.08 5.94
C SER A 70 -8.99 -25.25 7.12
N PRO A 71 -9.08 -23.91 6.99
CA PRO A 71 -9.45 -23.06 8.11
C PRO A 71 -10.84 -23.42 8.64
N TYR A 72 -11.05 -23.27 9.94
CA TYR A 72 -12.35 -23.58 10.55
C TYR A 72 -13.40 -22.54 10.12
N MET A 73 -14.37 -22.96 9.30
CA MET A 73 -15.40 -22.08 8.71
C MET A 73 -16.72 -22.05 9.49
N GLY A 74 -16.79 -22.70 10.66
CA GLY A 74 -18.04 -22.86 11.42
C GLY A 74 -18.62 -21.55 11.99
N GLU A 75 -17.78 -20.51 12.11
CA GLU A 75 -18.17 -19.16 12.53
C GLU A 75 -17.15 -18.14 12.02
N ASN A 76 -17.49 -16.85 12.04
CA ASN A 76 -16.57 -15.77 11.64
C ASN A 76 -15.68 -15.33 12.81
N TRP A 77 -14.68 -16.16 13.14
CA TRP A 77 -13.65 -15.81 14.12
C TRP A 77 -12.52 -14.97 13.52
N PHE A 78 -12.38 -14.95 12.18
CA PHE A 78 -11.36 -14.22 11.44
C PHE A 78 -11.42 -12.70 11.70
N GLN A 79 -12.62 -12.16 11.88
CA GLN A 79 -12.85 -10.73 12.16
C GLN A 79 -13.16 -10.44 13.63
N ARG A 80 -12.59 -11.25 14.55
CA ARG A 80 -12.63 -11.02 16.00
C ARG A 80 -11.24 -10.65 16.50
N ALA A 81 -11.17 -9.65 17.37
CA ALA A 81 -9.93 -9.25 17.99
C ALA A 81 -10.08 -9.13 19.52
N CYS A 82 -9.01 -9.40 20.25
CA CYS A 82 -8.91 -9.05 21.67
C CYS A 82 -7.67 -8.18 21.88
N LEU A 83 -7.91 -7.01 22.46
CA LEU A 83 -6.93 -5.95 22.68
C LEU A 83 -6.75 -5.76 24.18
N VAL A 84 -5.56 -6.01 24.71
CA VAL A 84 -5.29 -6.02 26.15
C VAL A 84 -4.25 -4.96 26.48
N GLY A 85 -4.65 -3.98 27.29
CA GLY A 85 -3.77 -2.91 27.77
C GLY A 85 -3.72 -2.90 29.29
N ASP A 86 -2.60 -3.28 29.90
CA ASP A 86 -2.42 -3.16 31.36
C ASP A 86 -1.60 -1.90 31.71
N PRO A 87 -2.24 -0.82 32.20
CA PRO A 87 -1.55 0.42 32.51
C PRO A 87 -0.80 0.38 33.85
N SER A 88 -0.98 -0.65 34.69
CA SER A 88 -0.60 -0.65 36.11
C SER A 88 0.88 -0.41 36.39
N SER A 89 1.76 -0.71 35.42
CA SER A 89 3.21 -0.46 35.54
C SER A 89 3.85 0.12 34.29
N SER A 90 3.19 0.02 33.13
CA SER A 90 3.71 0.51 31.86
C SER A 90 3.05 1.81 31.37
N GLY A 91 2.15 2.40 32.17
CA GLY A 91 1.48 3.68 31.89
C GLY A 91 0.24 3.55 31.01
N ILE A 92 -0.53 4.63 30.90
CA ILE A 92 -1.81 4.63 30.15
C ILE A 92 -1.59 4.35 28.66
N SER A 93 -0.39 4.64 28.14
CA SER A 93 -0.06 4.42 26.74
C SER A 93 -0.20 2.97 26.25
N CYS A 94 -0.30 1.97 27.13
CA CYS A 94 -0.67 0.61 26.74
C CYS A 94 -2.13 0.50 26.28
N ILE A 95 -3.03 1.31 26.84
CA ILE A 95 -4.42 1.44 26.44
C ILE A 95 -4.50 2.25 25.14
N ILE A 96 -3.86 3.42 25.08
CA ILE A 96 -3.85 4.30 23.88
C ILE A 96 -3.37 3.54 22.63
N THR A 97 -2.33 2.71 22.76
CA THR A 97 -1.87 1.86 21.65
C THR A 97 -2.95 0.88 21.19
N ASN A 98 -3.72 0.30 22.11
CA ASN A 98 -4.84 -0.58 21.76
C ASN A 98 -6.01 0.20 21.14
N ASP A 99 -6.26 1.44 21.56
CA ASP A 99 -7.30 2.27 20.95
C ASP A 99 -6.95 2.66 19.51
N ASN A 100 -5.67 2.95 19.21
CA ASN A 100 -5.20 3.10 17.82
C ASN A 100 -5.41 1.82 17.00
N ILE A 101 -5.01 0.66 17.52
CA ILE A 101 -5.19 -0.62 16.83
C ILE A 101 -6.68 -0.94 16.63
N LYS A 102 -7.54 -0.56 17.58
CA LYS A 102 -8.99 -0.69 17.47
C LYS A 102 -9.52 0.13 16.30
N GLU A 103 -9.13 1.40 16.16
CA GLU A 103 -9.55 2.23 15.00
C GLU A 103 -9.10 1.61 13.66
N VAL A 104 -7.85 1.13 13.57
CA VAL A 104 -7.34 0.45 12.37
C VAL A 104 -8.16 -0.81 12.04
N LEU A 105 -8.54 -1.60 13.04
CA LEU A 105 -9.39 -2.78 12.87
C LEU A 105 -10.82 -2.39 12.42
N GLU A 106 -11.40 -1.35 13.00
CA GLU A 106 -12.73 -0.85 12.64
C GLU A 106 -12.76 -0.34 11.18
N LEU A 107 -11.73 0.40 10.75
CA LEU A 107 -11.55 0.83 9.37
C LEU A 107 -11.47 -0.34 8.39
N HIS A 108 -10.91 -1.48 8.83
CA HIS A 108 -10.83 -2.72 8.06
C HIS A 108 -12.03 -3.67 8.26
N GLY A 109 -13.15 -3.18 8.83
CA GLY A 109 -14.42 -3.89 8.90
C GLY A 109 -14.58 -4.89 10.04
N TYR A 110 -13.76 -4.81 11.09
CA TYR A 110 -13.92 -5.62 12.30
C TYR A 110 -15.05 -5.07 13.17
N ASN A 111 -15.93 -5.96 13.62
CA ASN A 111 -17.11 -5.58 14.42
C ASN A 111 -17.11 -6.20 15.85
N ASP A 112 -16.27 -7.22 16.11
CA ASP A 112 -16.11 -7.84 17.44
C ASP A 112 -14.67 -7.60 17.91
N ILE A 113 -14.45 -6.41 18.48
CA ILE A 113 -13.17 -6.00 19.07
C ILE A 113 -13.35 -5.88 20.58
N ARG A 114 -12.69 -6.77 21.33
CA ARG A 114 -12.85 -6.89 22.78
C ARG A 114 -11.67 -6.27 23.49
N THR A 115 -11.92 -5.22 24.27
CA THR A 115 -10.87 -4.56 25.05
C THR A 115 -10.81 -5.09 26.48
N VAL A 116 -9.61 -5.25 27.03
CA VAL A 116 -9.38 -5.65 28.42
C VAL A 116 -8.36 -4.72 29.05
N TYR A 117 -8.86 -3.75 29.84
CA TYR A 117 -8.04 -2.71 30.46
C TYR A 117 -7.97 -2.79 31.99
N SER A 118 -8.79 -3.64 32.60
CA SER A 118 -8.79 -3.86 34.05
C SER A 118 -9.42 -5.21 34.42
N GLY A 119 -9.46 -5.53 35.72
CA GLY A 119 -10.06 -6.76 36.23
C GLY A 119 -9.11 -7.96 36.20
N SER A 120 -9.66 -9.16 36.06
CA SER A 120 -8.82 -10.38 36.00
C SER A 120 -8.28 -10.58 34.59
N PHE A 121 -7.11 -10.01 34.30
CA PHE A 121 -6.45 -10.17 33.00
C PHE A 121 -6.31 -11.65 32.60
N PRO A 122 -5.81 -12.57 33.45
CA PRO A 122 -5.60 -13.95 33.01
C PRO A 122 -6.91 -14.66 32.64
N SER A 123 -7.98 -14.42 33.40
CA SER A 123 -9.28 -15.05 33.14
C SER A 123 -9.91 -14.51 31.85
N GLN A 124 -9.88 -13.19 31.66
CA GLN A 124 -10.44 -12.54 30.47
C GLN A 124 -9.67 -12.92 29.21
N MET A 125 -8.33 -12.89 29.25
CA MET A 125 -7.47 -13.34 28.14
C MET A 125 -7.71 -14.81 27.81
N THR A 126 -7.77 -15.70 28.80
CA THR A 126 -8.02 -17.13 28.56
C THR A 126 -9.40 -17.37 27.94
N ASN A 127 -10.43 -16.66 28.41
CA ASN A 127 -11.79 -16.78 27.88
C ASN A 127 -11.87 -16.25 26.43
N ASN A 128 -11.38 -15.03 26.18
CA ASN A 128 -11.40 -14.43 24.85
C ASN A 128 -10.59 -15.25 23.84
N LEU A 129 -9.41 -15.74 24.22
CA LEU A 129 -8.66 -16.67 23.38
C LEU A 129 -9.49 -17.93 23.08
N SER A 130 -10.12 -18.53 24.10
CA SER A 130 -10.93 -19.76 23.95
C SER A 130 -12.15 -19.60 23.03
N ASP A 131 -12.67 -18.38 22.87
CA ASP A 131 -13.78 -18.08 21.95
C ASP A 131 -13.37 -18.04 20.47
N GLY A 132 -12.05 -18.07 20.19
CA GLY A 132 -11.50 -17.96 18.85
C GLY A 132 -11.38 -16.51 18.37
N LEU A 133 -10.18 -16.13 17.91
CA LEU A 133 -9.84 -14.77 17.50
C LEU A 133 -8.99 -14.80 16.23
N GLY A 134 -9.13 -13.79 15.37
CA GLY A 134 -8.20 -13.53 14.27
C GLY A 134 -6.92 -12.87 14.76
N PHE A 135 -7.07 -11.88 15.65
CA PHE A 135 -5.97 -11.17 16.28
C PHE A 135 -6.06 -11.15 17.82
N PHE A 136 -4.92 -11.31 18.47
CA PHE A 136 -4.76 -11.14 19.90
C PHE A 136 -3.59 -10.22 20.18
N ASN A 137 -3.84 -9.11 20.88
CA ASN A 137 -2.82 -8.14 21.28
C ASN A 137 -2.70 -8.05 22.80
N TYR A 138 -1.47 -7.94 23.28
CA TYR A 138 -1.18 -7.53 24.65
C TYR A 138 -0.07 -6.47 24.69
N ARG A 139 -0.38 -5.37 25.37
CA ARG A 139 0.57 -4.35 25.84
C ARG A 139 0.45 -4.16 27.35
N GLY A 140 1.60 -4.12 28.00
CA GLY A 140 1.70 -4.01 29.45
C GLY A 140 3.12 -4.33 29.91
N TYR A 141 3.26 -4.91 31.10
CA TYR A 141 4.55 -5.12 31.76
C TYR A 141 4.95 -6.60 31.91
N TYR A 142 6.17 -6.81 32.41
CA TYR A 142 6.76 -8.13 32.69
C TYR A 142 5.90 -8.99 33.61
N GLY A 143 5.87 -10.31 33.36
CA GLY A 143 4.96 -11.23 34.06
C GLY A 143 3.53 -11.20 33.52
N VAL A 144 3.30 -10.41 32.44
CA VAL A 144 2.11 -10.34 31.58
C VAL A 144 0.82 -10.39 32.39
N SER A 145 0.74 -9.52 33.39
CA SER A 145 -0.43 -9.34 34.25
C SER A 145 -0.96 -10.63 34.90
N GLY A 146 -0.05 -11.58 35.17
CA GLY A 146 -0.36 -12.89 35.74
C GLY A 146 -0.76 -13.96 34.72
N PHE A 147 -0.83 -13.63 33.43
CA PHE A 147 -1.07 -14.58 32.34
C PHE A 147 0.26 -15.21 31.90
N ASN A 148 0.33 -16.54 31.91
CA ASN A 148 1.56 -17.28 31.59
C ASN A 148 1.26 -18.53 30.75
N SER A 149 2.28 -19.35 30.48
CA SER A 149 2.17 -20.58 29.69
C SER A 149 1.11 -21.56 30.20
N SER A 150 0.82 -21.60 31.51
CA SER A 150 -0.27 -22.43 32.06
C SER A 150 -1.64 -21.91 31.63
N ASN A 151 -1.81 -20.60 31.51
CA ASN A 151 -3.04 -19.99 31.00
C ASN A 151 -3.20 -20.21 29.50
N VAL A 152 -2.13 -20.07 28.71
CA VAL A 152 -2.13 -20.42 27.28
C VAL A 152 -2.57 -21.88 27.10
N ASN A 153 -2.01 -22.81 27.88
CA ASN A 153 -2.39 -24.23 27.83
C ASN A 153 -3.81 -24.52 28.36
N ALA A 154 -4.42 -23.59 29.10
CA ALA A 154 -5.80 -23.69 29.57
C ALA A 154 -6.83 -23.24 28.52
N THR A 155 -6.42 -22.54 27.46
CA THR A 155 -7.32 -22.12 26.36
C THR A 155 -7.97 -23.32 25.66
N ASN A 156 -9.09 -23.08 24.97
CA ASN A 156 -9.86 -24.11 24.28
C ASN A 156 -10.38 -23.67 22.90
N ASN A 157 -9.53 -22.96 22.15
CA ASN A 157 -9.89 -22.36 20.86
C ASN A 157 -9.79 -23.31 19.65
N GLY A 158 -9.20 -24.49 19.83
CA GLY A 158 -9.05 -25.46 18.74
C GLY A 158 -8.34 -24.83 17.54
N PHE A 159 -8.92 -24.96 16.35
CA PHE A 159 -8.36 -24.41 15.10
C PHE A 159 -8.71 -22.94 14.83
N MET A 160 -9.36 -22.24 15.77
CA MET A 160 -9.58 -20.79 15.70
C MET A 160 -8.38 -20.07 16.33
N LEU A 161 -7.26 -20.09 15.60
CA LEU A 161 -5.94 -19.71 16.10
C LEU A 161 -5.59 -18.28 15.66
N PRO A 162 -5.44 -17.31 16.58
CA PRO A 162 -5.08 -15.95 16.22
C PRO A 162 -3.63 -15.82 15.77
N ILE A 163 -3.30 -14.66 15.20
CA ILE A 163 -1.96 -14.08 15.28
C ILE A 163 -1.85 -13.34 16.61
N ALA A 164 -0.85 -13.69 17.43
CA ALA A 164 -0.65 -13.10 18.75
C ALA A 164 0.50 -12.09 18.74
N THR A 165 0.25 -10.85 19.15
CA THR A 165 1.27 -9.83 19.41
C THR A 165 1.35 -9.64 20.93
N VAL A 166 2.39 -10.20 21.54
CA VAL A 166 2.61 -10.14 23.00
C VAL A 166 3.91 -9.38 23.26
N ILE A 167 4.00 -8.18 22.72
CA ILE A 167 5.20 -7.35 22.76
C ILE A 167 5.32 -6.80 24.17
N THR A 168 6.26 -7.27 25.00
CA THR A 168 6.66 -6.68 26.29
C THR A 168 7.93 -7.38 26.78
N CYS A 169 8.42 -7.03 27.97
CA CYS A 169 9.63 -7.61 28.56
C CYS A 169 9.60 -9.15 28.59
N GLY A 170 10.58 -9.78 27.96
CA GLY A 170 10.93 -11.20 28.07
C GLY A 170 9.96 -12.18 27.40
N THR A 171 8.92 -11.71 26.72
CA THR A 171 7.93 -12.59 26.08
C THR A 171 8.48 -13.29 24.86
N GLY A 172 9.52 -12.74 24.24
CA GLY A 172 10.27 -13.32 23.14
C GLY A 172 11.71 -13.64 23.51
N SER A 173 12.02 -13.91 24.78
CA SER A 173 13.37 -14.32 25.18
C SER A 173 13.57 -15.84 25.09
N PHE A 174 13.83 -16.34 23.87
CA PHE A 174 13.84 -17.77 23.54
C PHE A 174 15.22 -18.44 23.61
N ALA A 175 16.26 -17.74 24.06
CA ALA A 175 17.62 -18.26 23.95
C ALA A 175 18.01 -19.33 25.01
N SER A 176 17.21 -19.53 26.07
CA SER A 176 17.62 -20.35 27.22
C SER A 176 16.52 -21.06 28.01
N ASP A 177 15.26 -20.66 27.85
CA ASP A 177 14.09 -21.27 28.49
C ASP A 177 12.88 -20.98 27.59
N GLU A 178 11.81 -21.78 27.70
CA GLU A 178 10.58 -21.54 26.94
C GLU A 178 9.99 -20.16 27.31
N CYS A 179 9.95 -19.26 26.33
CA CYS A 179 9.33 -17.96 26.48
C CYS A 179 7.82 -18.00 26.17
N LEU A 180 7.10 -16.91 26.45
CA LEU A 180 5.65 -16.88 26.26
C LEU A 180 5.25 -17.00 24.78
N ALA A 181 6.00 -16.39 23.86
CA ALA A 181 5.74 -16.51 22.42
C ALA A 181 5.88 -17.96 21.93
N GLU A 182 6.86 -18.71 22.46
CA GLU A 182 6.99 -20.13 22.19
C GLU A 182 5.85 -20.94 22.81
N ALA A 183 5.43 -20.62 24.03
CA ALA A 183 4.29 -21.28 24.66
C ALA A 183 3.00 -21.11 23.84
N PHE A 184 2.75 -19.92 23.28
CA PHE A 184 1.63 -19.67 22.35
C PHE A 184 1.70 -20.56 21.09
N LEU A 185 2.89 -20.69 20.51
CA LEU A 185 3.13 -21.49 19.32
C LEU A 185 3.01 -23.01 19.62
N ARG A 186 3.52 -23.47 20.76
CA ARG A 186 3.64 -24.90 21.14
C ARG A 186 2.39 -25.48 21.80
N ALA A 187 1.50 -24.66 22.35
CA ALA A 187 0.38 -25.12 23.18
C ALA A 187 -0.61 -26.05 22.47
N GLY A 188 -1.09 -27.05 23.23
CA GLY A 188 -2.09 -28.01 22.78
C GLY A 188 -1.48 -29.28 22.17
N THR A 189 -2.22 -29.90 21.26
CA THR A 189 -1.78 -31.07 20.48
C THR A 189 -2.17 -30.90 19.01
N ALA A 190 -1.62 -31.72 18.13
CA ALA A 190 -2.01 -31.73 16.71
C ALA A 190 -3.51 -31.96 16.47
N SER A 191 -4.22 -32.65 17.37
CA SER A 191 -5.68 -32.88 17.23
C SER A 191 -6.54 -31.86 18.00
N ASN A 192 -5.96 -31.15 18.96
CA ASN A 192 -6.64 -30.14 19.76
C ASN A 192 -5.64 -29.00 20.06
N PRO A 193 -5.33 -28.17 19.06
CA PRO A 193 -4.39 -27.08 19.24
C PRO A 193 -4.98 -25.98 20.13
N LYS A 194 -4.08 -25.19 20.71
CA LYS A 194 -4.38 -24.12 21.66
C LYS A 194 -3.45 -22.93 21.44
N GLY A 195 -3.75 -21.77 21.99
CA GLY A 195 -2.90 -20.59 21.83
C GLY A 195 -3.04 -20.02 20.42
N SER A 196 -1.92 -19.76 19.72
CA SER A 196 -1.90 -19.06 18.43
C SER A 196 -1.22 -19.89 17.32
N VAL A 197 -1.39 -19.45 16.07
CA VAL A 197 -0.67 -20.01 14.91
C VAL A 197 0.70 -19.34 14.72
N ALA A 198 0.80 -18.08 15.11
CA ALA A 198 2.04 -17.32 15.18
C ALA A 198 2.01 -16.42 16.42
N SER A 199 3.18 -16.12 16.98
CA SER A 199 3.32 -15.22 18.12
C SER A 199 4.54 -14.34 17.97
N ILE A 200 4.37 -13.05 18.21
CA ILE A 200 5.44 -12.05 18.24
C ILE A 200 5.68 -11.67 19.70
N GLY A 201 6.95 -11.64 20.10
CA GLY A 201 7.38 -11.24 21.43
C GLY A 201 8.70 -10.49 21.38
N THR A 202 9.10 -9.94 22.52
CA THR A 202 10.27 -9.06 22.60
C THR A 202 11.27 -9.61 23.62
N ALA A 203 12.51 -9.77 23.20
CA ALA A 203 13.64 -9.90 24.13
C ALA A 203 14.02 -8.50 24.66
N THR A 204 14.60 -8.28 25.83
CA THR A 204 14.82 -9.16 26.98
C THR A 204 13.88 -8.69 28.12
N LEU A 205 14.27 -8.85 29.38
CA LEU A 205 13.57 -8.22 30.50
C LEU A 205 13.67 -6.68 30.52
N GLY A 206 14.61 -6.11 29.76
CA GLY A 206 14.94 -4.69 29.75
C GLY A 206 14.23 -3.83 28.70
N THR A 207 13.03 -4.20 28.25
CA THR A 207 12.34 -3.45 27.19
C THR A 207 11.72 -2.13 27.70
N HIS A 208 11.22 -1.34 26.75
CA HIS A 208 10.80 0.03 26.95
C HIS A 208 9.48 0.31 26.22
N THR A 209 8.52 0.89 26.92
CA THR A 209 7.12 1.01 26.45
C THR A 209 7.02 1.75 25.13
N MET A 210 7.70 2.89 24.97
CA MET A 210 7.54 3.74 23.78
C MET A 210 7.90 3.03 22.46
N PHE A 211 8.98 2.23 22.44
CA PHE A 211 9.43 1.52 21.25
C PHE A 211 8.60 0.27 20.99
N ASN A 212 8.20 -0.43 22.06
CA ASN A 212 7.27 -1.54 21.97
C ASN A 212 5.93 -1.11 21.37
N ASN A 213 5.38 0.02 21.84
CA ASN A 213 4.14 0.57 21.30
C ASN A 213 4.23 0.84 19.81
N MET A 214 5.35 1.40 19.33
CA MET A 214 5.47 1.71 17.91
C MET A 214 5.57 0.46 17.04
N VAL A 215 6.33 -0.56 17.45
CA VAL A 215 6.40 -1.82 16.70
C VAL A 215 5.03 -2.50 16.66
N ASP A 216 4.27 -2.41 17.76
CA ASP A 216 2.93 -2.97 17.86
C ASP A 216 1.94 -2.28 16.93
N MET A 217 1.79 -0.95 17.03
CA MET A 217 0.88 -0.19 16.14
C MET A 217 1.29 -0.34 14.67
N GLY A 218 2.60 -0.29 14.39
CA GLY A 218 3.12 -0.46 13.02
C GLY A 218 2.89 -1.85 12.43
N PHE A 219 2.80 -2.90 13.26
CA PHE A 219 2.41 -4.24 12.79
C PHE A 219 0.98 -4.23 12.24
N TYR A 220 0.02 -3.67 12.99
CA TYR A 220 -1.38 -3.62 12.58
C TYR A 220 -1.61 -2.66 11.42
N TYR A 221 -0.96 -1.50 11.46
CA TYR A 221 -1.00 -0.54 10.37
C TYR A 221 -0.48 -1.16 9.07
N GLY A 222 0.69 -1.82 9.10
CA GLY A 222 1.22 -2.50 7.91
C GLY A 222 0.33 -3.64 7.41
N ALA A 223 -0.24 -4.44 8.33
CA ALA A 223 -1.09 -5.57 7.98
C ALA A 223 -2.44 -5.16 7.35
N LEU A 224 -3.02 -4.04 7.79
CA LEU A 224 -4.41 -3.68 7.48
C LEU A 224 -4.56 -2.44 6.60
N MET A 225 -3.61 -1.50 6.68
CA MET A 225 -3.63 -0.24 5.90
C MET A 225 -2.66 -0.28 4.71
N GLU A 226 -1.49 -0.92 4.86
CA GLU A 226 -0.49 -1.07 3.78
C GLU A 226 -0.63 -2.39 3.00
N ASP A 227 -1.66 -3.19 3.30
CA ASP A 227 -1.98 -4.49 2.66
C ASP A 227 -0.84 -5.54 2.72
N ILE A 228 -0.01 -5.51 3.79
CA ILE A 228 1.08 -6.46 3.99
C ILE A 228 0.55 -7.78 4.59
N ASN A 229 0.43 -8.79 3.73
CA ASN A 229 -0.36 -10.00 4.03
C ASN A 229 0.32 -11.06 4.91
N SER A 230 1.65 -11.13 4.88
CA SER A 230 2.39 -12.14 5.64
C SER A 230 2.70 -11.65 7.05
N VAL A 231 2.68 -12.55 8.05
CA VAL A 231 3.03 -12.19 9.43
C VAL A 231 4.47 -11.67 9.54
N GLY A 232 5.40 -12.26 8.77
CA GLY A 232 6.80 -11.80 8.72
C GLY A 232 6.95 -10.41 8.11
N GLY A 233 6.17 -10.11 7.07
CA GLY A 233 6.11 -8.78 6.46
C GLY A 233 5.53 -7.73 7.41
N ALA A 234 4.43 -8.04 8.10
CA ALA A 234 3.80 -7.13 9.04
C ALA A 234 4.69 -6.83 10.27
N LEU A 235 5.43 -7.81 10.78
CA LEU A 235 6.46 -7.54 11.81
C LEU A 235 7.52 -6.58 11.29
N MET A 236 7.91 -6.71 10.01
CA MET A 236 8.87 -5.80 9.42
C MET A 236 8.30 -4.38 9.26
N ALA A 237 7.03 -4.25 8.89
CA ALA A 237 6.34 -2.96 8.88
C ALA A 237 6.41 -2.29 10.26
N GLY A 238 6.15 -3.03 11.35
CA GLY A 238 6.34 -2.55 12.72
C GLY A 238 7.76 -2.04 13.01
N LYS A 239 8.79 -2.74 12.53
CA LYS A 239 10.20 -2.32 12.68
C LYS A 239 10.55 -1.10 11.83
N LEU A 240 9.95 -0.95 10.65
CA LEU A 240 10.11 0.25 9.81
C LEU A 240 9.41 1.46 10.42
N TRP A 241 8.19 1.30 10.94
CA TRP A 241 7.50 2.37 11.66
C TRP A 241 8.26 2.84 12.89
N LEU A 242 8.93 1.92 13.60
CA LEU A 242 9.86 2.27 14.67
C LEU A 242 11.00 3.19 14.19
N SER A 243 11.60 2.93 13.02
CA SER A 243 12.67 3.79 12.49
C SER A 243 12.15 5.15 12.02
N ARG A 244 10.93 5.20 11.46
CA ARG A 244 10.26 6.45 11.05
C ARG A 244 9.88 7.32 12.25
N ALA A 245 9.39 6.73 13.33
CA ALA A 245 9.04 7.45 14.55
C ALA A 245 10.27 7.96 15.32
N TYR A 246 11.41 7.25 15.23
CA TYR A 246 12.63 7.61 15.97
C TYR A 246 13.86 7.67 15.05
N PRO A 247 13.90 8.58 14.06
CA PRO A 247 14.91 8.58 13.00
C PRO A 247 16.33 8.89 13.51
N THR A 248 16.45 9.48 14.70
CA THR A 248 17.75 9.74 15.36
C THR A 248 18.34 8.52 16.05
N ASN A 249 17.59 7.41 16.12
CA ASN A 249 17.97 6.18 16.81
C ASN A 249 18.50 6.43 18.24
N PRO A 250 17.69 7.03 19.13
CA PRO A 250 18.15 7.44 20.45
C PRO A 250 18.67 6.23 21.22
N ASN A 251 19.90 6.32 21.73
CA ASN A 251 20.58 5.24 22.46
C ASN A 251 20.58 3.87 21.74
N ASN A 252 20.60 3.87 20.41
CA ASN A 252 20.50 2.66 19.57
C ASN A 252 19.18 1.88 19.75
N PHE A 253 18.12 2.48 20.28
CA PHE A 253 16.88 1.76 20.54
C PHE A 253 16.16 1.31 19.26
N VAL A 254 16.27 2.02 18.15
CA VAL A 254 15.75 1.51 16.87
C VAL A 254 16.46 0.21 16.50
N SER A 255 17.81 0.19 16.55
CA SER A 255 18.60 -1.03 16.30
C SER A 255 18.24 -2.16 17.28
N THR A 256 18.15 -1.83 18.56
CA THR A 256 17.91 -2.79 19.64
C THR A 256 16.54 -3.44 19.52
N PHE A 257 15.47 -2.66 19.35
CA PHE A 257 14.11 -3.18 19.25
C PHE A 257 13.81 -3.82 17.89
N THR A 258 14.51 -3.41 16.83
CA THR A 258 14.51 -4.13 15.55
C THR A 258 15.08 -5.54 15.72
N HIS A 259 16.15 -5.69 16.51
CA HIS A 259 16.76 -6.99 16.80
C HIS A 259 15.91 -7.86 17.74
N TRP A 260 15.37 -7.25 18.79
CA TRP A 260 14.69 -7.96 19.88
C TRP A 260 13.27 -8.44 19.59
N ASN A 261 12.56 -7.84 18.63
CA ASN A 261 11.23 -8.28 18.26
C ASN A 261 11.31 -9.46 17.29
N ASN A 262 10.88 -10.63 17.77
CA ASN A 262 11.05 -11.91 17.10
C ASN A 262 9.70 -12.59 16.83
N LEU A 263 9.61 -13.24 15.66
CA LEU A 263 8.44 -14.00 15.23
C LEU A 263 8.63 -15.50 15.51
N MET A 264 7.81 -16.03 16.42
CA MET A 264 7.61 -17.47 16.61
C MET A 264 6.47 -17.92 15.71
N GLY A 265 6.78 -18.55 14.59
CA GLY A 265 5.82 -18.93 13.55
C GLY A 265 6.47 -18.98 12.17
N ASP A 266 5.66 -19.31 11.16
CA ASP A 266 6.09 -19.25 9.77
C ASP A 266 6.02 -17.80 9.27
N ALA A 267 7.13 -17.28 8.77
CA ALA A 267 7.22 -15.92 8.24
C ALA A 267 6.31 -15.69 7.04
N SER A 268 6.07 -16.75 6.25
CA SER A 268 5.30 -16.70 5.01
C SER A 268 3.79 -16.87 5.21
N LEU A 269 3.36 -17.19 6.44
CA LEU A 269 1.96 -17.41 6.76
C LEU A 269 1.11 -16.20 6.38
N GLN A 270 0.10 -16.43 5.55
CA GLN A 270 -0.83 -15.40 5.09
C GLN A 270 -1.91 -15.17 6.14
N MET A 271 -2.04 -13.96 6.64
CA MET A 271 -3.03 -13.62 7.67
C MET A 271 -4.43 -13.54 7.07
N TRP A 272 -5.41 -14.09 7.78
CA TRP A 272 -6.82 -13.83 7.48
C TRP A 272 -7.21 -12.45 8.02
N THR A 273 -7.77 -11.60 7.16
CA THR A 273 -8.32 -10.29 7.57
C THR A 273 -9.83 -10.17 7.33
N ALA A 274 -10.42 -11.14 6.64
CA ALA A 274 -11.85 -11.25 6.39
C ALA A 274 -12.30 -12.71 6.45
N TYR A 275 -13.62 -12.93 6.52
CA TYR A 275 -14.17 -14.27 6.36
C TYR A 275 -13.84 -14.83 4.95
N PRO A 276 -13.22 -16.02 4.83
CA PRO A 276 -12.78 -16.53 3.54
C PRO A 276 -13.94 -16.74 2.55
N GLU A 277 -13.85 -16.14 1.37
CA GLU A 277 -14.80 -16.36 0.27
C GLU A 277 -14.53 -17.70 -0.43
N MET A 278 -15.58 -18.41 -0.84
CA MET A 278 -15.44 -19.66 -1.59
C MET A 278 -15.08 -19.43 -3.06
N LEU A 279 -14.09 -20.19 -3.55
CA LEU A 279 -13.76 -20.26 -4.97
C LEU A 279 -14.57 -21.33 -5.69
N ASN A 280 -15.10 -20.99 -6.86
CA ASN A 280 -15.63 -21.93 -7.84
C ASN A 280 -14.61 -22.13 -8.96
N VAL A 281 -13.98 -23.30 -8.97
CA VAL A 281 -12.88 -23.65 -9.87
C VAL A 281 -13.34 -24.70 -10.87
N MET A 282 -13.20 -24.41 -12.16
CA MET A 282 -13.48 -25.34 -13.25
C MET A 282 -12.20 -25.80 -13.91
N HIS A 283 -12.00 -27.10 -14.00
CA HIS A 283 -10.88 -27.74 -14.71
C HIS A 283 -11.31 -29.13 -15.20
N ALA A 284 -10.52 -29.74 -16.10
CA ALA A 284 -10.76 -31.12 -16.54
C ALA A 284 -10.54 -32.12 -15.39
N TYR A 285 -11.38 -33.15 -15.30
CA TYR A 285 -11.23 -34.23 -14.31
C TYR A 285 -10.20 -35.29 -14.72
N SER A 286 -9.86 -35.35 -16.01
CA SER A 286 -8.89 -36.29 -16.53
C SER A 286 -8.25 -35.77 -17.81
N LEU A 287 -6.96 -36.06 -17.97
CA LEU A 287 -6.19 -35.81 -19.18
C LEU A 287 -5.70 -37.14 -19.77
N THR A 288 -5.60 -37.21 -21.08
CA THR A 288 -4.96 -38.35 -21.75
C THR A 288 -3.45 -38.27 -21.61
N ARG A 289 -2.79 -39.42 -21.57
CA ARG A 289 -1.33 -39.50 -21.49
C ARG A 289 -0.66 -38.69 -22.62
N GLY A 290 0.23 -37.77 -22.27
CA GLY A 290 0.92 -36.90 -23.22
C GLY A 290 0.31 -35.51 -23.39
N THR A 291 -0.90 -35.24 -22.88
CA THR A 291 -1.42 -33.87 -22.79
C THR A 291 -0.51 -33.03 -21.90
N ASN A 292 -0.06 -31.89 -22.44
CA ASN A 292 1.00 -31.07 -21.85
C ASN A 292 0.50 -29.79 -21.15
N PHE A 293 -0.82 -29.61 -20.99
CA PHE A 293 -1.37 -28.46 -20.28
C PHE A 293 -2.71 -28.79 -19.63
N ILE A 294 -3.14 -27.93 -18.71
CA ILE A 294 -4.49 -27.91 -18.16
C ILE A 294 -4.99 -26.47 -18.04
N ASP A 295 -6.24 -26.27 -18.45
CA ASP A 295 -6.95 -25.00 -18.33
C ASP A 295 -7.81 -24.97 -17.09
N ILE A 296 -7.75 -23.83 -16.39
CA ILE A 296 -8.41 -23.63 -15.11
C ILE A 296 -9.10 -22.27 -15.15
N SER A 297 -10.40 -22.25 -14.82
CA SER A 297 -11.19 -21.02 -14.72
C SER A 297 -11.72 -20.85 -13.30
N LEU A 298 -11.63 -19.62 -12.80
CA LEU A 298 -11.86 -19.25 -11.41
C LEU A 298 -12.94 -18.18 -11.35
N THR A 299 -14.00 -18.47 -10.59
CA THR A 299 -15.03 -17.50 -10.25
C THR A 299 -15.23 -17.48 -8.75
N ASN A 300 -15.65 -16.35 -8.21
CA ASN A 300 -16.01 -16.24 -6.81
C ASN A 300 -17.44 -16.75 -6.57
N SER A 301 -17.92 -16.67 -5.32
CA SER A 301 -19.25 -17.15 -4.97
C SER A 301 -20.39 -16.37 -5.68
N GLY A 302 -20.11 -15.13 -6.10
CA GLY A 302 -20.99 -14.29 -6.91
C GLY A 302 -20.94 -14.53 -8.42
N GLY A 303 -20.04 -15.41 -8.90
CA GLY A 303 -19.86 -15.71 -10.33
C GLY A 303 -18.94 -14.72 -11.07
N ASN A 304 -18.29 -13.80 -10.37
CA ASN A 304 -17.33 -12.88 -10.96
C ASN A 304 -15.97 -13.58 -11.15
N PRO A 305 -15.23 -13.30 -12.24
CA PRO A 305 -13.86 -13.76 -12.40
C PRO A 305 -12.96 -13.39 -11.22
N VAL A 306 -12.05 -14.29 -10.85
CA VAL A 306 -11.07 -14.06 -9.79
C VAL A 306 -9.67 -13.92 -10.40
N GLU A 307 -9.20 -12.69 -10.50
CA GLU A 307 -7.84 -12.35 -10.92
C GLU A 307 -6.81 -12.64 -9.80
N GLU A 308 -5.53 -12.82 -10.15
CA GLU A 308 -4.41 -12.96 -9.21
C GLU A 308 -4.59 -14.07 -8.16
N ALA A 309 -5.30 -15.14 -8.50
CA ALA A 309 -5.31 -16.35 -7.68
C ALA A 309 -4.14 -17.24 -8.09
N TRP A 310 -3.40 -17.74 -7.11
CA TRP A 310 -2.26 -18.61 -7.33
C TRP A 310 -2.73 -20.05 -7.46
N VAL A 311 -2.48 -20.67 -8.62
CA VAL A 311 -2.86 -22.04 -8.94
C VAL A 311 -1.62 -22.91 -9.05
N THR A 312 -1.59 -24.03 -8.35
CA THR A 312 -0.48 -24.99 -8.35
C THR A 312 -0.99 -26.39 -8.69
N ILE A 313 -0.30 -27.09 -9.60
CA ILE A 313 -0.46 -28.53 -9.78
C ILE A 313 0.76 -29.28 -9.22
N TYR A 314 0.51 -30.42 -8.59
CA TYR A 314 1.53 -31.16 -7.86
C TYR A 314 1.42 -32.67 -7.99
N LYS A 315 2.57 -33.31 -8.21
CA LYS A 315 2.78 -34.75 -8.09
C LYS A 315 4.19 -35.00 -7.56
N GLU A 316 4.28 -35.73 -6.46
CA GLU A 316 5.55 -35.94 -5.74
C GLU A 316 6.68 -36.44 -6.67
N GLY A 317 7.80 -35.73 -6.66
CA GLY A 317 9.00 -36.07 -7.45
C GLY A 317 8.89 -35.82 -8.96
N GLU A 318 7.76 -35.31 -9.47
CA GLU A 318 7.53 -35.17 -10.91
C GLU A 318 6.98 -33.82 -11.35
N VAL A 319 5.99 -33.27 -10.65
CA VAL A 319 5.26 -32.07 -11.08
C VAL A 319 5.19 -31.07 -9.94
N LEU A 320 5.64 -29.85 -10.21
CA LEU A 320 5.42 -28.66 -9.38
C LEU A 320 5.36 -27.45 -10.31
N GLU A 321 4.17 -27.14 -10.80
CA GLU A 321 3.94 -26.05 -11.76
C GLU A 321 2.90 -25.09 -11.18
N SER A 322 3.08 -23.79 -11.38
CA SER A 322 2.18 -22.77 -10.83
C SER A 322 1.99 -21.57 -11.76
N GLY A 323 0.89 -20.84 -11.58
CA GLY A 323 0.59 -19.61 -12.31
C GLY A 323 -0.51 -18.81 -11.65
N TYR A 324 -0.55 -17.51 -11.94
CA TYR A 324 -1.64 -16.61 -11.53
C TYR A 324 -2.76 -16.61 -12.57
N SER A 325 -4.00 -16.49 -12.12
CA SER A 325 -5.13 -16.18 -12.99
C SER A 325 -5.08 -14.75 -13.50
N ASP A 326 -5.50 -14.58 -14.76
CA ASP A 326 -5.68 -13.27 -15.39
C ASP A 326 -6.99 -12.59 -14.98
N ASN A 327 -7.29 -11.40 -15.52
CA ASN A 327 -8.48 -10.61 -15.22
C ASN A 327 -9.80 -11.32 -15.60
N ASN A 328 -9.75 -12.37 -16.42
CA ASN A 328 -10.87 -13.23 -16.75
C ASN A 328 -10.97 -14.45 -15.83
N GLY A 329 -10.14 -14.52 -14.79
CA GLY A 329 -10.07 -15.64 -13.87
C GLY A 329 -9.52 -16.90 -14.53
N PHE A 330 -8.76 -16.79 -15.62
CA PHE A 330 -8.24 -17.92 -16.37
C PHE A 330 -6.75 -18.12 -16.13
N VAL A 331 -6.33 -19.37 -16.03
CA VAL A 331 -4.91 -19.76 -16.04
C VAL A 331 -4.73 -21.07 -16.79
N ARG A 332 -3.67 -21.15 -17.58
CA ARG A 332 -3.18 -22.39 -18.19
C ARG A 332 -1.89 -22.80 -17.49
N ILE A 333 -1.84 -24.05 -17.02
CA ILE A 333 -0.68 -24.62 -16.34
C ILE A 333 -0.08 -25.72 -17.21
N ASN A 334 1.26 -25.72 -17.36
CA ASN A 334 1.99 -26.77 -18.05
C ASN A 334 1.90 -28.10 -17.28
N VAL A 335 1.82 -29.23 -18.00
CA VAL A 335 1.79 -30.58 -17.42
C VAL A 335 3.03 -31.34 -17.91
N PRO A 336 4.13 -31.33 -17.13
CA PRO A 336 5.44 -31.83 -17.59
C PRO A 336 5.63 -33.34 -17.43
N THR A 337 4.57 -34.13 -17.24
CA THR A 337 4.66 -35.57 -17.02
C THR A 337 3.75 -36.37 -17.96
N THR A 338 4.23 -37.55 -18.35
CA THR A 338 3.45 -38.55 -19.11
C THR A 338 3.10 -39.77 -18.26
N GLN A 339 3.38 -39.72 -16.96
CA GLN A 339 3.06 -40.82 -16.06
C GLN A 339 1.57 -40.79 -15.69
N VAL A 340 0.91 -41.94 -15.87
CA VAL A 340 -0.47 -42.12 -15.44
C VAL A 340 -0.60 -42.02 -13.91
N GLY A 341 -1.77 -41.60 -13.45
CA GLY A 341 -2.09 -41.45 -12.04
C GLY A 341 -2.65 -40.08 -11.69
N GLU A 342 -2.75 -39.83 -10.39
CA GLU A 342 -3.32 -38.62 -9.83
C GLU A 342 -2.33 -37.45 -9.86
N ILE A 343 -2.84 -36.26 -10.19
CA ILE A 343 -2.18 -34.98 -10.00
C ILE A 343 -3.09 -34.10 -9.14
N LEU A 344 -2.53 -33.50 -8.09
CA LEU A 344 -3.24 -32.61 -7.18
C LEU A 344 -3.29 -31.19 -7.77
N ILE A 345 -4.38 -30.48 -7.53
CA ILE A 345 -4.55 -29.05 -7.86
C ILE A 345 -4.86 -28.30 -6.56
N THR A 346 -4.17 -27.19 -6.32
CA THR A 346 -4.46 -26.25 -5.24
C THR A 346 -4.62 -24.84 -5.81
N VAL A 347 -5.63 -24.09 -5.35
CA VAL A 347 -5.81 -22.66 -5.67
C VAL A 347 -5.90 -21.86 -4.37
N THR A 348 -5.11 -20.80 -4.27
CA THR A 348 -5.04 -19.92 -3.09
C THR A 348 -5.11 -18.45 -3.50
N LYS A 349 -5.80 -17.64 -2.69
CA LYS A 349 -5.83 -16.16 -2.78
C LYS A 349 -6.12 -15.60 -1.39
N LYS A 350 -5.64 -14.38 -1.08
CA LYS A 350 -5.94 -13.70 0.19
C LYS A 350 -7.44 -13.71 0.46
N ASN A 351 -7.84 -14.04 1.69
CA ASN A 351 -9.24 -14.10 2.13
C ASN A 351 -10.15 -14.98 1.23
N HIS A 352 -9.60 -15.99 0.57
CA HIS A 352 -10.37 -17.01 -0.15
C HIS A 352 -10.07 -18.40 0.42
N TYR A 353 -11.11 -19.22 0.58
CA TYR A 353 -10.95 -20.59 1.03
C TYR A 353 -10.16 -21.39 -0.01
N PRO A 354 -9.05 -22.06 0.38
CA PRO A 354 -8.22 -22.81 -0.55
C PRO A 354 -9.01 -23.91 -1.26
N TYR A 355 -9.01 -23.87 -2.59
CA TYR A 355 -9.57 -24.97 -3.38
C TYR A 355 -8.52 -26.08 -3.49
N LYS A 356 -8.93 -27.32 -3.20
CA LYS A 356 -8.08 -28.52 -3.33
C LYS A 356 -8.86 -29.59 -4.08
N SER A 357 -8.28 -30.10 -5.15
CA SER A 357 -8.87 -31.14 -5.99
C SER A 357 -7.77 -31.98 -6.64
N SER A 358 -8.15 -32.88 -7.54
CA SER A 358 -7.23 -33.64 -8.36
C SER A 358 -7.81 -33.94 -9.73
N PHE A 359 -6.94 -34.31 -10.66
CA PHE A 359 -7.30 -34.88 -11.96
C PHE A 359 -6.45 -36.12 -12.24
N GLN A 360 -6.90 -36.95 -13.18
CA GLN A 360 -6.23 -38.19 -13.53
C GLN A 360 -5.57 -38.11 -14.90
N ILE A 361 -4.30 -38.50 -15.01
CA ILE A 361 -3.70 -38.87 -16.29
C ILE A 361 -3.95 -40.35 -16.54
N TYR A 362 -4.58 -40.69 -17.66
CA TYR A 362 -4.87 -42.08 -18.03
C TYR A 362 -4.45 -42.40 -19.47
N ASP A 363 -4.26 -43.68 -19.77
CA ASP A 363 -3.98 -44.18 -21.12
C ASP A 363 -5.29 -44.58 -21.83
N PRO A 364 -5.70 -43.88 -22.89
CA PRO A 364 -6.91 -44.19 -23.64
C PRO A 364 -6.72 -45.28 -24.72
N GLY A 365 -5.52 -45.82 -24.92
CA GLY A 365 -5.17 -46.63 -26.10
C GLY A 365 -4.32 -45.81 -27.07
N PRO A 366 -4.85 -45.24 -28.17
CA PRO A 366 -4.11 -44.26 -28.96
C PRO A 366 -4.04 -42.90 -28.25
N SER A 367 -2.85 -42.30 -28.09
CA SER A 367 -2.69 -41.00 -27.43
C SER A 367 -1.53 -40.21 -28.02
N VAL A 368 -1.79 -39.50 -29.12
CA VAL A 368 -0.83 -38.66 -29.82
C VAL A 368 -0.87 -37.23 -29.28
N ASN A 369 0.26 -36.68 -28.89
CA ASN A 369 0.37 -35.29 -28.45
C ASN A 369 1.76 -34.70 -28.78
N VAL A 370 1.94 -33.41 -28.52
CA VAL A 370 3.19 -32.67 -28.72
C VAL A 370 4.35 -33.37 -27.99
N TYR A 371 5.48 -33.47 -28.68
CA TYR A 371 6.74 -33.91 -28.11
C TYR A 371 7.64 -32.69 -27.88
N SER A 372 7.52 -32.10 -26.69
CA SER A 372 8.08 -30.78 -26.36
C SER A 372 9.60 -30.67 -26.53
N ASP A 373 10.35 -31.77 -26.40
CA ASP A 373 11.81 -31.77 -26.60
C ASP A 373 12.24 -31.57 -28.06
N TYR A 374 11.30 -31.62 -29.01
CA TYR A 374 11.58 -31.46 -30.44
C TYR A 374 10.62 -30.47 -31.08
N ILE A 375 10.74 -29.22 -30.64
CA ILE A 375 10.18 -28.05 -31.28
C ILE A 375 11.35 -27.24 -31.86
N THR A 376 11.34 -27.03 -33.17
CA THR A 376 12.36 -26.23 -33.84
C THR A 376 11.73 -24.99 -34.44
N ILE A 377 12.27 -23.84 -34.07
CA ILE A 377 11.96 -22.54 -34.68
C ILE A 377 12.96 -22.34 -35.82
N ASN A 378 12.46 -22.09 -37.03
CA ASN A 378 13.29 -21.75 -38.16
C ASN A 378 12.86 -20.40 -38.76
N ASP A 379 13.76 -19.44 -38.65
CA ASP A 379 13.62 -18.03 -39.05
C ASP A 379 14.73 -17.62 -40.04
N ASN A 380 15.52 -18.56 -40.56
CA ASN A 380 16.74 -18.27 -41.32
C ASN A 380 16.54 -17.75 -42.76
N GLY A 381 15.31 -17.38 -43.14
CA GLY A 381 14.96 -16.87 -44.46
C GLY A 381 14.99 -17.93 -45.57
N SER A 382 15.00 -19.22 -45.23
CA SER A 382 14.87 -20.32 -46.20
C SER A 382 13.44 -20.85 -46.25
N GLY A 383 12.98 -21.24 -47.45
CA GLY A 383 11.60 -21.71 -47.63
C GLY A 383 10.59 -20.56 -47.56
N THR A 384 9.66 -20.64 -46.61
CA THR A 384 8.62 -19.64 -46.35
C THR A 384 8.94 -18.73 -45.16
N SER A 385 9.94 -19.09 -44.35
CA SER A 385 10.43 -18.25 -43.25
C SER A 385 11.07 -16.94 -43.72
N SER A 386 11.04 -15.93 -42.85
CA SER A 386 11.69 -14.63 -42.99
C SER A 386 12.06 -14.11 -41.61
N GLY A 387 13.35 -14.01 -41.30
CA GLY A 387 13.86 -13.57 -40.00
C GLY A 387 15.38 -13.45 -40.01
N ASN A 388 15.98 -13.40 -38.83
CA ASN A 388 17.40 -13.11 -38.66
C ASN A 388 18.30 -14.38 -38.56
N GLY A 389 17.70 -15.55 -38.39
CA GLY A 389 18.36 -16.86 -38.32
C GLY A 389 19.00 -17.20 -36.97
N ASP A 390 18.60 -16.53 -35.89
CA ASP A 390 19.14 -16.75 -34.54
C ASP A 390 18.35 -17.82 -33.74
N GLY A 391 17.22 -18.29 -34.26
CA GLY A 391 16.35 -19.28 -33.63
C GLY A 391 15.49 -18.71 -32.49
N ILE A 392 15.40 -17.39 -32.36
CA ILE A 392 14.54 -16.65 -31.45
C ILE A 392 13.41 -16.04 -32.29
N ILE A 393 12.18 -16.08 -31.79
CA ILE A 393 11.04 -15.49 -32.49
C ILE A 393 11.02 -13.99 -32.23
N ASN A 394 11.22 -13.18 -33.26
CA ASN A 394 11.13 -11.73 -33.14
C ASN A 394 9.79 -11.21 -33.69
N ALA A 395 9.33 -10.08 -33.15
CA ALA A 395 8.21 -9.34 -33.73
C ALA A 395 8.50 -9.02 -35.22
N GLY A 396 7.50 -9.21 -36.08
CA GLY A 396 7.61 -9.00 -37.54
C GLY A 396 8.17 -10.16 -38.35
N GLU A 397 8.62 -11.24 -37.71
CA GLU A 397 9.18 -12.40 -38.43
C GLU A 397 8.11 -13.37 -38.94
N VAL A 398 8.48 -14.13 -39.98
CA VAL A 398 7.73 -15.29 -40.46
C VAL A 398 8.49 -16.54 -40.05
N ILE A 399 7.86 -17.37 -39.24
CA ILE A 399 8.47 -18.54 -38.60
C ILE A 399 7.99 -19.82 -39.27
N ASP A 400 8.93 -20.66 -39.69
CA ASP A 400 8.66 -22.07 -40.02
C ASP A 400 8.84 -22.90 -38.74
N LEU A 401 7.73 -23.37 -38.17
CA LEU A 401 7.66 -24.10 -36.93
C LEU A 401 7.58 -25.61 -37.19
N VAL A 402 8.62 -26.33 -36.76
CA VAL A 402 8.64 -27.79 -36.75
C VAL A 402 8.23 -28.29 -35.38
N ILE A 403 7.12 -29.02 -35.31
CA ILE A 403 6.62 -29.68 -34.10
C ILE A 403 6.66 -31.19 -34.31
N ALA A 404 7.41 -31.90 -33.46
CA ALA A 404 7.22 -33.33 -33.33
C ALA A 404 5.99 -33.65 -32.48
N VAL A 405 5.34 -34.76 -32.83
CA VAL A 405 4.33 -35.41 -32.01
C VAL A 405 4.78 -36.82 -31.70
N SER A 406 4.39 -37.31 -30.53
CA SER A 406 4.63 -38.67 -30.09
C SER A 406 3.32 -39.37 -29.74
N ASN A 407 3.23 -40.65 -30.06
CA ASN A 407 2.14 -41.49 -29.55
C ASN A 407 2.53 -42.06 -28.18
N TYR A 408 2.08 -41.40 -27.13
CA TYR A 408 2.27 -41.83 -25.75
C TYR A 408 1.33 -42.96 -25.32
N GLY A 409 0.36 -43.31 -26.16
CA GLY A 409 -0.62 -44.36 -25.89
C GLY A 409 -0.07 -45.79 -26.04
N SER A 410 -0.80 -46.78 -25.54
CA SER A 410 -0.48 -48.21 -25.67
C SER A 410 -0.92 -48.84 -27.00
N GLU A 411 -1.75 -48.16 -27.80
CA GLU A 411 -2.21 -48.63 -29.11
C GLU A 411 -1.77 -47.71 -30.25
N ASN A 412 -1.80 -48.22 -31.48
CA ASN A 412 -1.42 -47.45 -32.67
C ASN A 412 -2.47 -46.41 -33.02
N ALA A 413 -2.01 -45.20 -33.35
CA ALA A 413 -2.83 -44.15 -33.94
C ALA A 413 -2.69 -44.20 -35.46
N THR A 414 -3.80 -44.07 -36.19
CA THR A 414 -3.80 -44.14 -37.66
C THR A 414 -4.34 -42.86 -38.28
N GLY A 415 -3.77 -42.45 -39.41
CA GLY A 415 -4.20 -41.31 -40.21
C GLY A 415 -4.26 -39.98 -39.46
N ILE A 416 -3.26 -39.69 -38.61
CA ILE A 416 -3.23 -38.47 -37.80
C ILE A 416 -2.88 -37.26 -38.68
N VAL A 417 -3.72 -36.24 -38.60
CA VAL A 417 -3.53 -34.91 -39.19
C VAL A 417 -3.47 -33.90 -38.05
N GLY A 418 -2.47 -33.02 -38.08
CA GLY A 418 -2.33 -31.89 -37.17
C GLY A 418 -2.76 -30.60 -37.82
N THR A 419 -3.48 -29.76 -37.07
CA THR A 419 -3.84 -28.39 -37.44
C THR A 419 -3.47 -27.43 -36.31
N ILE A 420 -2.71 -26.37 -36.59
CA ILE A 420 -2.40 -25.33 -35.61
C ILE A 420 -3.39 -24.17 -35.65
N THR A 421 -3.73 -23.64 -34.48
CA THR A 421 -4.53 -22.42 -34.32
C THR A 421 -3.91 -21.52 -33.25
N SER A 422 -4.10 -20.21 -33.36
CA SER A 422 -3.70 -19.25 -32.31
C SER A 422 -4.89 -18.85 -31.44
N GLU A 423 -4.70 -18.76 -30.13
CA GLU A 423 -5.71 -18.23 -29.19
C GLU A 423 -5.63 -16.72 -29.01
N ASN A 424 -4.55 -16.09 -29.48
CA ASN A 424 -4.39 -14.64 -29.46
C ASN A 424 -4.10 -14.06 -30.85
N SER A 425 -4.29 -12.75 -30.97
CA SER A 425 -4.12 -12.01 -32.22
C SER A 425 -2.68 -11.64 -32.52
N ASN A 426 -1.70 -12.11 -31.75
CA ASN A 426 -0.27 -11.78 -31.89
C ASN A 426 0.35 -12.36 -33.17
N VAL A 427 -0.29 -13.36 -33.79
CA VAL A 427 0.20 -14.03 -34.99
C VAL A 427 -0.90 -14.24 -36.02
N THR A 428 -0.50 -14.30 -37.28
CA THR A 428 -1.35 -14.75 -38.39
C THR A 428 -0.83 -16.09 -38.93
N ILE A 429 -1.67 -17.12 -38.89
CA ILE A 429 -1.31 -18.46 -39.40
C ILE A 429 -1.35 -18.47 -40.93
N ILE A 430 -0.28 -18.98 -41.55
CA ILE A 430 -0.09 -19.04 -43.01
C ILE A 430 -0.22 -20.48 -43.52
N ASN A 431 0.47 -21.42 -42.89
CA ASN A 431 0.32 -22.86 -43.13
C ASN A 431 -0.04 -23.55 -41.82
N ASP A 432 -1.28 -24.04 -41.75
CA ASP A 432 -1.88 -24.54 -40.52
C ASP A 432 -1.90 -26.06 -40.41
N ASN A 433 -1.69 -26.83 -41.49
CA ASN A 433 -1.96 -28.27 -41.50
C ASN A 433 -0.78 -29.14 -41.95
N PHE A 434 -0.69 -30.34 -41.35
CA PHE A 434 0.29 -31.37 -41.71
C PHE A 434 -0.25 -32.78 -41.43
N SER A 435 0.01 -33.74 -42.32
CA SER A 435 -0.37 -35.15 -42.12
C SER A 435 0.80 -35.94 -41.50
N TYR A 436 0.69 -36.28 -40.23
CA TYR A 436 1.66 -37.12 -39.52
C TYR A 436 1.55 -38.62 -39.85
N GLY A 437 0.39 -39.06 -40.35
CA GLY A 437 0.18 -40.44 -40.81
C GLY A 437 -0.10 -41.44 -39.69
N ASP A 438 0.39 -42.67 -39.83
CA ASP A 438 0.22 -43.72 -38.83
C ASP A 438 1.39 -43.71 -37.83
N LEU A 439 1.09 -43.72 -36.53
CA LEU A 439 2.06 -43.71 -35.44
C LEU A 439 1.87 -44.94 -34.55
N GLY A 440 2.88 -45.79 -34.49
CA GLY A 440 2.98 -46.84 -33.49
C GLY A 440 3.18 -46.28 -32.09
N SER A 441 2.94 -47.10 -31.06
CA SER A 441 3.21 -46.69 -29.67
C SER A 441 4.69 -46.33 -29.48
N GLY A 442 4.95 -45.12 -28.98
CA GLY A 442 6.28 -44.56 -28.77
C GLY A 442 6.94 -43.93 -30.00
N ASP A 443 6.29 -43.97 -31.17
CA ASP A 443 6.83 -43.33 -32.37
C ASP A 443 6.82 -41.80 -32.20
N ILE A 444 7.88 -41.15 -32.69
CA ILE A 444 8.04 -39.69 -32.74
C ILE A 444 8.13 -39.29 -34.21
N VAL A 445 7.21 -38.44 -34.67
CA VAL A 445 7.14 -37.97 -36.06
C VAL A 445 7.06 -36.45 -36.06
N ASN A 446 7.80 -35.79 -36.96
CA ASN A 446 7.79 -34.34 -37.11
C ASN A 446 7.29 -33.92 -38.50
N ASN A 447 6.92 -32.64 -38.60
CA ASN A 447 6.45 -32.00 -39.83
C ASN A 447 7.58 -31.31 -40.63
N ALA A 448 8.85 -31.68 -40.46
CA ALA A 448 9.97 -30.96 -41.09
C ALA A 448 9.91 -30.94 -42.64
N SER A 449 9.20 -31.89 -43.26
CA SER A 449 8.99 -31.91 -44.72
C SER A 449 8.02 -30.84 -45.21
N SER A 450 7.15 -30.32 -44.35
CA SER A 450 6.23 -29.21 -44.62
C SER A 450 5.87 -28.55 -43.27
N PRO A 451 6.74 -27.68 -42.73
CA PRO A 451 6.56 -27.03 -41.44
C PRO A 451 5.26 -26.23 -41.37
N PHE A 452 4.76 -26.00 -40.15
CA PHE A 452 3.73 -24.99 -39.95
C PHE A 452 4.35 -23.61 -40.12
N THR A 453 3.59 -22.64 -40.62
CA THR A 453 4.13 -21.29 -40.86
C THR A 453 3.17 -20.26 -40.32
N PHE A 454 3.68 -19.27 -39.59
CA PHE A 454 2.92 -18.11 -39.13
C PHE A 454 3.78 -16.84 -39.18
N SER A 455 3.15 -15.68 -39.34
CA SER A 455 3.80 -14.39 -39.17
C SER A 455 3.49 -13.82 -37.78
N VAL A 456 4.50 -13.28 -37.11
CA VAL A 456 4.35 -12.52 -35.86
C VAL A 456 4.05 -11.08 -36.22
N ASN A 457 3.10 -10.45 -35.55
CA ASN A 457 2.84 -9.04 -35.78
C ASN A 457 4.04 -8.20 -35.33
N ASP A 458 4.22 -7.04 -35.96
CA ASP A 458 5.34 -6.14 -35.71
C ASP A 458 5.26 -5.42 -34.34
N ASP A 459 4.06 -5.33 -33.76
CA ASP A 459 3.74 -4.59 -32.54
C ASP A 459 3.83 -5.42 -31.25
N VAL A 460 4.21 -6.69 -31.35
CA VAL A 460 4.24 -7.61 -30.21
C VAL A 460 5.34 -7.19 -29.21
N HIS A 461 4.94 -7.03 -27.94
CA HIS A 461 5.84 -6.64 -26.85
C HIS A 461 6.82 -7.77 -26.49
N HIS A 462 8.00 -7.38 -25.99
CA HIS A 462 8.94 -8.35 -25.43
C HIS A 462 8.29 -9.18 -24.32
N GLY A 463 8.51 -10.50 -24.34
CA GLY A 463 7.97 -11.41 -23.33
C GLY A 463 6.52 -11.83 -23.57
N ALA A 464 5.85 -11.26 -24.58
CA ALA A 464 4.52 -11.71 -24.95
C ALA A 464 4.54 -13.17 -25.43
N GLU A 465 3.53 -13.93 -25.01
CA GLU A 465 3.39 -15.33 -25.38
C GLU A 465 2.53 -15.46 -26.64
N ILE A 466 2.98 -16.27 -27.60
CA ILE A 466 2.17 -16.81 -28.69
C ILE A 466 1.55 -18.10 -28.17
N LYS A 467 0.21 -18.13 -28.14
CA LYS A 467 -0.56 -19.23 -27.57
C LYS A 467 -1.09 -20.12 -28.69
N LEU A 468 -0.28 -21.10 -29.12
CA LEU A 468 -0.68 -22.02 -30.18
C LEU A 468 -1.30 -23.30 -29.62
N LEU A 469 -2.38 -23.75 -30.25
CA LEU A 469 -2.97 -25.07 -30.05
C LEU A 469 -2.71 -25.93 -31.29
N LEU A 470 -2.13 -27.11 -31.10
CA LEU A 470 -2.03 -28.14 -32.11
C LEU A 470 -3.15 -29.16 -31.91
N ILE A 471 -4.15 -29.11 -32.79
CA ILE A 471 -5.26 -30.07 -32.84
C ILE A 471 -4.84 -31.26 -33.68
N LEU A 472 -4.79 -32.45 -33.09
CA LEU A 472 -4.43 -33.70 -33.75
C LEU A 472 -5.68 -34.56 -33.89
N ALA A 473 -6.08 -34.90 -35.11
CA ALA A 473 -7.31 -35.65 -35.35
C ALA A 473 -7.18 -36.67 -36.49
N ASN A 474 -8.12 -37.61 -36.57
CA ASN A 474 -8.28 -38.49 -37.73
C ASN A 474 -9.76 -38.63 -38.16
N GLU A 475 -9.97 -39.22 -39.33
CA GLU A 475 -11.33 -39.44 -39.88
C GLU A 475 -12.18 -40.44 -39.06
N SER A 476 -11.55 -41.23 -38.18
CA SER A 476 -12.21 -42.20 -37.32
C SER A 476 -12.77 -41.59 -36.03
N GLY A 477 -12.58 -40.28 -35.82
CA GLY A 477 -13.10 -39.53 -34.67
C GLY A 477 -12.14 -39.41 -33.49
N TYR A 478 -10.88 -39.83 -33.62
CA TYR A 478 -9.84 -39.51 -32.64
C TYR A 478 -9.55 -38.00 -32.69
N SER A 479 -9.41 -37.37 -31.52
CA SER A 479 -8.98 -35.98 -31.40
C SER A 479 -8.23 -35.76 -30.08
N SER A 480 -7.11 -35.04 -30.15
CA SER A 480 -6.36 -34.53 -29.02
C SER A 480 -5.89 -33.10 -29.32
N VAL A 481 -5.55 -32.36 -28.25
CA VAL A 481 -5.00 -31.01 -28.36
C VAL A 481 -3.71 -30.95 -27.54
N GLY A 482 -2.69 -30.35 -28.13
CA GLY A 482 -1.45 -29.98 -27.45
C GLY A 482 -1.25 -28.47 -27.46
N TYR A 483 -0.62 -27.95 -26.42
CA TYR A 483 -0.29 -26.54 -26.32
C TYR A 483 1.16 -26.29 -26.72
N VAL A 484 1.42 -25.21 -27.46
CA VAL A 484 2.75 -24.74 -27.80
C VAL A 484 2.81 -23.24 -27.49
N GLY A 485 3.26 -22.93 -26.28
CA GLY A 485 3.56 -21.56 -25.85
C GLY A 485 4.95 -21.16 -26.34
N LEU A 486 5.05 -20.03 -27.06
CA LEU A 486 6.31 -19.50 -27.56
C LEU A 486 6.46 -18.04 -27.11
N ILE A 487 7.65 -17.65 -26.65
CA ILE A 487 7.91 -16.29 -26.21
C ILE A 487 8.50 -15.46 -27.35
N VAL A 488 7.98 -14.25 -27.52
CA VAL A 488 8.45 -13.30 -28.54
C VAL A 488 9.52 -12.39 -27.95
N ALA A 489 10.66 -12.30 -28.64
CA ALA A 489 11.61 -11.22 -28.49
C ALA A 489 11.06 -9.99 -29.20
N GLY A 490 10.70 -8.99 -28.41
CA GLY A 490 10.21 -7.71 -28.92
C GLY A 490 10.95 -6.54 -28.28
N LYS A 491 10.31 -5.37 -28.41
CA LYS A 491 10.73 -4.13 -27.78
C LYS A 491 10.02 -4.01 -26.44
N ASN A 492 10.65 -3.37 -25.45
CA ASN A 492 9.98 -2.93 -24.23
C ASN A 492 10.55 -1.59 -23.79
N LEU A 493 9.96 -0.53 -24.33
CA LEU A 493 10.40 0.85 -24.18
C LEU A 493 9.59 1.57 -23.10
N TYR A 494 10.26 2.25 -22.18
CA TYR A 494 9.62 3.14 -21.21
C TYR A 494 10.49 4.36 -20.93
N ALA A 495 9.86 5.46 -20.51
CA ALA A 495 10.56 6.65 -20.06
C ALA A 495 11.34 6.36 -18.77
N TYR A 496 12.64 6.64 -18.80
CA TYR A 496 13.56 6.40 -17.69
C TYR A 496 13.95 7.69 -16.97
N GLY A 497 14.12 8.78 -17.71
CA GLY A 497 14.55 10.06 -17.17
C GLY A 497 14.03 11.25 -17.97
N VAL A 498 13.97 12.40 -17.31
CA VAL A 498 13.63 13.71 -17.89
C VAL A 498 14.80 14.64 -17.63
N ASP A 499 15.20 15.37 -18.66
CA ASP A 499 16.18 16.46 -18.61
C ASP A 499 15.49 17.74 -19.08
N VAL A 500 15.50 18.78 -18.24
CA VAL A 500 14.91 20.08 -18.56
C VAL A 500 16.03 20.98 -19.06
N ALA A 501 16.00 21.33 -20.34
CA ALA A 501 17.09 22.05 -20.98
C ALA A 501 17.43 23.36 -20.23
N GLY A 502 18.70 23.47 -19.84
CA GLY A 502 19.21 24.64 -19.10
C GLY A 502 18.99 24.60 -17.58
N SER A 503 18.39 23.54 -17.05
CA SER A 503 18.29 23.28 -15.61
C SER A 503 19.33 22.26 -15.19
N SER A 504 20.09 22.53 -14.12
CA SER A 504 21.05 21.54 -13.57
C SER A 504 20.40 20.58 -12.56
N GLN A 505 19.12 20.76 -12.28
CA GLN A 505 18.33 19.95 -11.34
C GLN A 505 17.15 19.28 -12.04
N ASP A 506 17.05 19.39 -13.37
CA ASP A 506 15.95 18.85 -14.17
C ASP A 506 14.55 19.34 -13.73
N VAL A 507 14.52 20.56 -13.18
CA VAL A 507 13.31 21.27 -12.74
C VAL A 507 12.95 22.36 -13.74
N LEU A 508 11.65 22.51 -14.03
CA LEU A 508 11.10 23.61 -14.83
C LEU A 508 10.69 24.77 -13.91
N THR A 509 11.22 25.97 -14.09
CA THR A 509 10.81 27.12 -13.24
C THR A 509 9.38 27.57 -13.57
N SER A 510 8.61 28.06 -12.60
CA SER A 510 7.27 28.64 -12.87
C SER A 510 7.33 29.74 -13.93
N GLY A 511 6.36 29.76 -14.85
CA GLY A 511 6.31 30.65 -16.01
C GLY A 511 7.38 30.41 -17.09
N GLN A 512 8.29 29.46 -16.88
CA GLN A 512 9.34 29.15 -17.85
C GLN A 512 8.80 28.23 -18.94
N THR A 513 9.04 28.61 -20.20
CA THR A 513 9.00 27.69 -21.33
C THR A 513 10.38 27.05 -21.50
N SER A 514 10.44 25.72 -21.55
CA SER A 514 11.68 25.00 -21.81
C SER A 514 11.47 23.80 -22.73
N THR A 515 12.57 23.38 -23.34
CA THR A 515 12.63 22.09 -24.04
C THR A 515 12.86 20.99 -23.02
N VAL A 516 12.03 19.96 -23.05
CA VAL A 516 12.14 18.78 -22.20
C VAL A 516 12.62 17.61 -23.04
N HIS A 517 13.68 16.98 -22.57
CA HIS A 517 14.27 15.81 -23.18
C HIS A 517 13.89 14.59 -22.36
N ILE A 518 13.21 13.63 -22.98
CA ILE A 518 12.87 12.37 -22.32
C ILE A 518 13.86 11.29 -22.78
N GLU A 519 14.47 10.62 -21.81
CA GLU A 519 15.30 9.45 -22.04
C GLU A 519 14.43 8.18 -22.02
N LEU A 520 14.52 7.39 -23.08
CA LEU A 520 13.92 6.06 -23.16
C LEU A 520 14.94 5.00 -22.81
N HIS A 521 14.49 3.98 -22.10
CA HIS A 521 15.21 2.73 -21.89
C HIS A 521 14.49 1.57 -22.58
N ASN A 522 15.24 0.72 -23.29
CA ASN A 522 14.70 -0.50 -23.89
C ASN A 522 15.15 -1.72 -23.09
N SER A 523 14.25 -2.25 -22.28
CA SER A 523 14.46 -3.52 -21.56
C SER A 523 14.13 -4.76 -22.39
N GLY A 524 13.73 -4.58 -23.66
CA GLY A 524 13.46 -5.66 -24.60
C GLY A 524 14.70 -6.10 -25.37
N SER A 525 14.58 -7.24 -26.06
CA SER A 525 15.71 -7.87 -26.78
C SER A 525 15.90 -7.41 -28.22
N THR A 526 14.95 -6.67 -28.80
CA THR A 526 15.08 -6.13 -30.17
C THR A 526 15.30 -4.62 -30.19
N SER A 527 16.04 -4.13 -31.17
CA SER A 527 16.27 -2.69 -31.36
C SER A 527 14.96 -1.98 -31.72
N ALA A 528 14.70 -0.85 -31.08
CA ALA A 528 13.65 0.07 -31.50
C ALA A 528 14.25 1.17 -32.37
N LEU A 529 13.70 1.38 -33.56
CA LEU A 529 14.18 2.37 -34.54
C LEU A 529 13.06 3.36 -34.88
N ASN A 530 13.45 4.57 -35.28
CA ASN A 530 12.54 5.60 -35.78
C ASN A 530 11.31 5.81 -34.87
N ILE A 531 11.57 5.97 -33.57
CA ILE A 531 10.54 6.12 -32.56
C ILE A 531 10.03 7.56 -32.62
N SER A 532 8.71 7.72 -32.68
CA SER A 532 8.00 8.96 -32.42
C SER A 532 7.27 8.86 -31.08
N GLY A 533 7.17 9.96 -30.36
CA GLY A 533 6.44 10.03 -29.10
C GLY A 533 5.55 11.26 -29.05
N GLN A 534 4.42 11.11 -28.35
CA GLN A 534 3.55 12.19 -27.97
C GLN A 534 3.40 12.22 -26.46
N ILE A 535 3.55 13.41 -25.87
CA ILE A 535 3.23 13.62 -24.46
C ILE A 535 1.82 14.18 -24.30
N THR A 536 1.16 13.76 -23.23
CA THR A 536 -0.06 14.36 -22.71
C THR A 536 0.09 14.56 -21.20
N SER A 537 -0.68 15.47 -20.62
CA SER A 537 -0.77 15.62 -19.18
C SER A 537 -2.19 15.98 -18.81
N ALA A 538 -2.65 15.47 -17.67
CA ALA A 538 -3.88 15.91 -17.02
C ALA A 538 -3.62 17.09 -16.05
N SER A 539 -2.35 17.44 -15.81
CA SER A 539 -1.99 18.53 -14.92
C SER A 539 -2.21 19.87 -15.62
N THR A 540 -2.95 20.76 -14.94
CA THR A 540 -3.12 22.16 -15.35
C THR A 540 -1.86 23.00 -15.12
N ALA A 541 -0.88 22.49 -14.38
CA ALA A 541 0.34 23.22 -14.04
C ALA A 541 1.30 23.41 -15.23
N ILE A 542 1.07 22.70 -16.34
CA ILE A 542 1.88 22.78 -17.55
C ILE A 542 1.02 22.92 -18.81
N GLU A 543 1.46 23.78 -19.72
CA GLU A 543 0.97 23.84 -21.09
C GLU A 543 1.95 23.12 -22.02
N ILE A 544 1.44 22.23 -22.87
CA ILE A 544 2.25 21.53 -23.87
C ILE A 544 2.21 22.32 -25.18
N LEU A 545 3.31 22.98 -25.53
CA LEU A 545 3.44 23.81 -26.74
C LEU A 545 3.92 23.00 -27.96
N ASP A 546 4.78 22.01 -27.72
CA ASP A 546 5.14 20.97 -28.68
C ASP A 546 5.06 19.62 -27.98
N ASN A 547 4.09 18.82 -28.38
CA ASN A 547 3.84 17.52 -27.78
C ASN A 547 4.62 16.40 -28.45
N THR A 548 5.48 16.67 -29.44
CA THR A 548 6.15 15.63 -30.23
C THR A 548 7.64 15.50 -29.92
N GLY A 549 8.14 14.26 -29.92
CA GLY A 549 9.56 13.96 -29.77
C GLY A 549 9.97 12.76 -30.63
N THR A 550 11.25 12.65 -30.97
CA THR A 550 11.75 11.51 -31.75
C THR A 550 13.06 10.93 -31.24
N TRP A 551 13.19 9.61 -31.40
CA TRP A 551 14.41 8.86 -31.12
C TRP A 551 14.82 8.04 -32.35
N SER A 552 16.05 8.22 -32.83
CA SER A 552 16.57 7.45 -33.96
C SER A 552 16.63 5.95 -33.66
N ALA A 553 17.18 5.59 -32.50
CA ALA A 553 17.30 4.21 -32.07
C ALA A 553 17.46 4.10 -30.54
N VAL A 554 16.90 3.03 -29.98
CA VAL A 554 17.20 2.52 -28.64
C VAL A 554 17.50 1.03 -28.77
N TYR A 555 18.79 0.68 -28.59
CA TYR A 555 19.26 -0.70 -28.65
C TYR A 555 18.86 -1.47 -27.37
N PRO A 556 18.86 -2.81 -27.39
CA PRO A 556 18.61 -3.63 -26.20
C PRO A 556 19.51 -3.23 -25.02
N ASP A 557 18.92 -3.11 -23.83
CA ASP A 557 19.52 -2.59 -22.58
C ASP A 557 20.14 -1.18 -22.72
N GLY A 558 19.79 -0.46 -23.78
CA GLY A 558 20.31 0.84 -24.13
C GLY A 558 19.38 1.97 -23.70
N PHE A 559 19.98 3.16 -23.60
CA PHE A 559 19.30 4.41 -23.30
C PHE A 559 19.43 5.37 -24.48
N SER A 560 18.41 6.18 -24.74
CA SER A 560 18.49 7.26 -25.73
C SER A 560 17.61 8.42 -25.34
N SER A 561 18.17 9.63 -25.42
CA SER A 561 17.46 10.88 -25.16
C SER A 561 16.94 11.51 -26.46
N SER A 562 15.77 12.14 -26.39
CA SER A 562 15.19 12.87 -27.53
C SER A 562 16.06 14.06 -27.96
N SER A 563 16.93 14.57 -27.07
CA SER A 563 17.90 15.63 -27.37
C SER A 563 18.82 15.27 -28.55
N GLY A 564 19.22 14.00 -28.66
CA GLY A 564 20.18 13.52 -29.66
C GLY A 564 19.70 13.64 -31.11
N ASN A 565 18.39 13.74 -31.35
CA ASN A 565 17.81 13.83 -32.71
C ASN A 565 17.31 15.22 -33.07
N GLY A 566 17.37 16.18 -32.13
CA GLY A 566 16.98 17.56 -32.36
C GLY A 566 15.47 17.82 -32.43
N ASN A 567 14.61 16.82 -32.16
CA ASN A 567 13.17 17.01 -31.94
C ASN A 567 12.80 16.53 -30.53
N SER A 568 12.30 17.45 -29.71
CA SER A 568 11.98 17.22 -28.30
C SER A 568 10.77 18.05 -27.93
N PHE A 569 10.25 17.80 -26.74
CA PHE A 569 9.03 18.40 -26.26
C PHE A 569 9.27 19.84 -25.84
N ILE A 570 8.30 20.71 -26.03
CA ILE A 570 8.32 22.07 -25.50
C ILE A 570 7.11 22.19 -24.59
N ILE A 571 7.38 22.44 -23.32
CA ILE A 571 6.33 22.70 -22.34
C ILE A 571 6.59 24.05 -21.67
N SER A 572 5.52 24.68 -21.22
CA SER A 572 5.56 25.88 -20.40
C SER A 572 4.95 25.57 -19.06
N ALA A 573 5.67 25.86 -17.97
CA ALA A 573 5.03 25.94 -16.66
C ALA A 573 4.13 27.17 -16.64
N VAL A 574 2.97 27.04 -16.00
CA VAL A 574 2.11 28.19 -15.69
C VAL A 574 2.84 29.11 -14.70
N GLU A 575 2.63 30.43 -14.81
CA GLU A 575 3.37 31.43 -14.03
C GLU A 575 3.05 31.35 -12.54
N ASP A 576 1.80 31.03 -12.19
CA ASP A 576 1.29 31.01 -10.82
C ASP A 576 1.36 29.64 -10.12
N VAL A 577 2.04 28.67 -10.74
CA VAL A 577 2.22 27.33 -10.13
C VAL A 577 3.17 27.40 -8.94
N ILE A 578 2.71 26.83 -7.83
CA ILE A 578 3.47 26.65 -6.59
C ILE A 578 4.73 25.80 -6.86
N PRO A 579 5.93 26.30 -6.55
CA PRO A 579 7.18 25.54 -6.63
C PRO A 579 7.14 24.25 -5.82
N GLY A 580 7.66 23.16 -6.38
CA GLY A 580 7.56 21.80 -5.84
C GLY A 580 6.42 20.97 -6.43
N THR A 581 5.50 21.57 -7.20
CA THR A 581 4.42 20.85 -7.87
C THR A 581 4.97 19.77 -8.81
N ILE A 582 4.47 18.54 -8.69
CA ILE A 582 4.83 17.42 -9.57
C ILE A 582 3.73 17.22 -10.62
N ALA A 583 4.02 17.57 -11.87
CA ALA A 583 3.18 17.22 -13.01
C ALA A 583 3.56 15.84 -13.56
N HIS A 584 2.57 15.03 -13.93
CA HIS A 584 2.82 13.73 -14.55
C HIS A 584 2.63 13.84 -16.06
N LEU A 585 3.67 13.50 -16.82
CA LEU A 585 3.62 13.38 -18.27
C LEU A 585 3.33 11.94 -18.64
N ILE A 586 2.30 11.71 -19.44
CA ILE A 586 2.03 10.42 -20.08
C ILE A 586 2.68 10.48 -21.46
N LEU A 587 3.79 9.77 -21.61
CA LEU A 587 4.47 9.59 -22.89
C LEU A 587 3.90 8.36 -23.60
N SER A 588 3.26 8.58 -24.74
CA SER A 588 2.82 7.54 -25.67
C SER A 588 3.81 7.48 -26.83
N ILE A 589 4.42 6.32 -27.06
CA ILE A 589 5.40 6.12 -28.12
C ILE A 589 4.86 5.23 -29.23
N THR A 590 5.40 5.41 -30.43
CA THR A 590 5.12 4.58 -31.60
C THR A 590 6.41 4.41 -32.40
N THR A 591 6.67 3.21 -32.90
CA THR A 591 7.77 2.94 -33.84
C THR A 591 7.25 2.85 -35.28
N GLU A 592 8.15 2.91 -36.26
CA GLU A 592 7.79 2.78 -37.69
C GLU A 592 7.06 1.47 -38.01
N ASP A 593 7.37 0.41 -37.27
CA ASP A 593 6.76 -0.91 -37.40
C ASP A 593 5.49 -1.08 -36.55
N GLY A 594 5.01 -0.03 -35.89
CA GLY A 594 3.69 0.00 -35.25
C GLY A 594 3.64 -0.45 -33.79
N TYR A 595 4.77 -0.80 -33.16
CA TYR A 595 4.83 -1.01 -31.71
C TYR A 595 4.42 0.26 -30.97
N THR A 596 3.59 0.12 -29.95
CA THR A 596 3.16 1.24 -29.09
C THR A 596 3.37 0.90 -27.63
N ASN A 597 3.67 1.91 -26.82
CA ASN A 597 3.64 1.77 -25.36
C ASN A 597 3.36 3.12 -24.72
N SER A 598 2.94 3.10 -23.46
CA SER A 598 2.79 4.31 -22.64
C SER A 598 3.56 4.20 -21.34
N SER A 599 4.22 5.28 -20.95
CA SER A 599 4.89 5.39 -19.66
C SER A 599 4.57 6.73 -19.01
N VAL A 600 4.43 6.74 -17.68
CA VAL A 600 4.26 7.97 -16.90
C VAL A 600 5.61 8.41 -16.37
N ILE A 601 5.94 9.70 -16.53
CA ILE A 601 7.15 10.29 -15.96
C ILE A 601 6.81 11.59 -15.22
N PRO A 602 7.24 11.75 -13.95
CA PRO A 602 7.04 12.99 -13.23
C PRO A 602 7.99 14.08 -13.74
N ILE A 603 7.52 15.33 -13.71
CA ILE A 603 8.34 16.53 -13.85
C ILE A 603 8.02 17.49 -12.70
N GLN A 604 9.07 17.98 -12.04
CA GLN A 604 8.93 18.96 -10.97
C GLN A 604 8.95 20.38 -11.54
N ILE A 605 8.04 21.21 -11.04
CA ILE A 605 7.91 22.62 -11.37
C ILE A 605 8.40 23.43 -10.18
N GLY A 606 9.47 24.20 -10.36
CA GLY A 606 10.11 24.99 -9.30
C GLY A 606 10.79 24.14 -8.22
N ILE A 607 11.69 24.76 -7.46
CA ILE A 607 12.25 24.16 -6.24
C ILE A 607 11.55 24.87 -5.09
N PRO A 608 10.83 24.14 -4.22
CA PRO A 608 10.15 24.76 -3.09
C PRO A 608 11.18 25.42 -2.17
N THR A 609 10.82 26.58 -1.66
CA THR A 609 11.54 27.28 -0.60
C THR A 609 10.64 27.40 0.62
N VAL A 610 11.22 27.83 1.75
CA VAL A 610 10.49 28.10 2.99
C VAL A 610 9.50 29.29 2.91
N MET A 611 9.35 29.89 1.73
CA MET A 611 8.43 30.98 1.43
C MET A 611 7.33 30.54 0.44
N ASP A 612 7.29 29.24 0.14
CA ASP A 612 6.29 28.59 -0.71
C ASP A 612 5.44 27.67 0.16
N PRO A 613 4.14 27.49 -0.16
CA PRO A 613 3.25 26.64 0.63
C PRO A 613 3.61 25.16 0.51
N THR A 614 3.39 24.41 1.61
CA THR A 614 3.55 22.95 1.64
C THR A 614 2.36 22.26 0.96
N GLY A 615 2.64 21.34 0.04
CA GLY A 615 1.62 20.54 -0.65
C GLY A 615 1.66 20.67 -2.19
N PRO A 616 0.62 20.22 -2.90
CA PRO A 616 -0.58 19.60 -2.35
C PRO A 616 -0.35 18.14 -1.97
N ASP A 617 -1.18 17.59 -1.09
CA ASP A 617 -1.36 16.14 -1.05
C ASP A 617 -2.17 15.63 -2.25
N SER A 618 -2.39 14.32 -2.35
CA SER A 618 -3.15 13.74 -3.46
C SER A 618 -4.66 14.05 -3.45
N HIS A 619 -5.21 14.65 -2.40
CA HIS A 619 -6.60 15.14 -2.35
C HIS A 619 -6.69 16.60 -2.79
N GLY A 620 -5.63 17.38 -2.56
CA GLY A 620 -5.50 18.76 -2.99
C GLY A 620 -5.34 19.77 -1.84
N TYR A 621 -5.08 19.33 -0.61
CA TYR A 621 -4.80 20.27 0.50
C TYR A 621 -3.41 20.87 0.36
N TYR A 622 -3.30 22.16 0.68
CA TYR A 622 -2.06 22.91 0.89
C TYR A 622 -2.02 23.45 2.32
N ILE A 623 -0.81 23.73 2.81
CA ILE A 623 -0.56 24.49 4.03
C ILE A 623 0.21 25.76 3.64
N TYR A 624 -0.46 26.90 3.76
CA TYR A 624 0.15 28.22 3.64
C TYR A 624 0.60 28.71 5.02
N ASP A 625 1.77 29.30 5.14
CA ASP A 625 2.26 29.88 6.38
C ASP A 625 2.50 31.39 6.30
N SER A 626 2.75 32.02 7.45
CA SER A 626 2.96 33.48 7.51
C SER A 626 4.20 33.97 6.75
N GLY A 627 5.10 33.06 6.39
CA GLY A 627 6.29 33.30 5.58
C GLY A 627 5.99 33.34 4.09
N ASP A 628 4.85 32.82 3.63
CA ASP A 628 4.46 32.76 2.21
C ASP A 628 4.01 34.11 1.64
N ILE A 629 4.75 35.20 1.92
CA ILE A 629 4.35 36.59 1.68
C ILE A 629 4.00 36.94 0.23
N ASP A 630 4.40 36.11 -0.73
CA ASP A 630 4.10 36.26 -2.15
C ASP A 630 2.75 35.64 -2.54
N TYR A 631 2.09 34.90 -1.63
CA TYR A 631 0.81 34.22 -1.83
C TYR A 631 -0.32 34.96 -1.11
N LEU A 632 -1.42 35.22 -1.81
CA LEU A 632 -2.59 35.90 -1.24
C LEU A 632 -3.23 35.16 -0.05
N LEU A 633 -3.11 33.83 -0.05
CA LEU A 633 -3.66 32.95 0.99
C LEU A 633 -2.77 32.86 2.23
N ALA A 634 -1.57 33.46 2.20
CA ALA A 634 -0.68 33.49 3.34
C ALA A 634 -1.39 34.14 4.55
N PRO A 635 -1.55 33.41 5.66
CA PRO A 635 -2.27 33.93 6.81
C PRO A 635 -1.45 35.01 7.50
N VAL A 636 -2.12 36.08 7.91
CA VAL A 636 -1.59 37.04 8.87
C VAL A 636 -2.06 36.63 10.26
N TYR A 637 -1.14 36.58 11.22
CA TYR A 637 -1.49 36.37 12.63
C TYR A 637 -2.44 37.47 13.11
N ASP A 638 -3.64 37.05 13.54
CA ASP A 638 -4.70 37.90 14.07
C ASP A 638 -5.47 37.13 15.15
N TRP A 639 -4.95 37.24 16.37
CA TRP A 639 -5.38 36.40 17.48
C TRP A 639 -6.81 36.71 17.94
N VAL A 640 -7.59 35.65 18.14
CA VAL A 640 -8.96 35.73 18.67
C VAL A 640 -8.98 35.14 20.08
N GLU A 641 -8.88 35.99 21.10
CA GLU A 641 -8.94 35.50 22.50
C GLU A 641 -10.36 35.03 22.84
N ILE A 642 -10.55 33.73 23.04
CA ILE A 642 -11.82 33.12 23.45
C ILE A 642 -11.80 32.66 24.91
N ASP A 643 -10.66 32.70 25.61
CA ASP A 643 -10.64 32.42 27.05
C ASP A 643 -11.37 33.53 27.83
N ALA A 644 -12.49 33.15 28.46
CA ALA A 644 -13.33 34.05 29.25
C ALA A 644 -12.59 34.76 30.40
N ARG A 645 -11.45 34.22 30.87
CA ARG A 645 -10.60 34.85 31.90
C ARG A 645 -9.83 36.06 31.37
N TYR A 646 -9.64 36.15 30.06
CA TYR A 646 -8.88 37.19 29.39
C TYR A 646 -9.77 38.05 28.47
N GLY A 647 -11.08 38.00 28.67
CA GLY A 647 -12.06 38.83 27.95
C GLY A 647 -12.69 38.14 26.73
N GLY A 648 -12.41 36.87 26.50
CA GLY A 648 -13.01 36.07 25.44
C GLY A 648 -14.45 35.62 25.74
N SER A 649 -15.12 35.10 24.71
CA SER A 649 -16.53 34.65 24.78
C SER A 649 -16.69 33.12 24.74
N GLY A 650 -15.59 32.38 24.81
CA GLY A 650 -15.58 30.92 24.71
C GLY A 650 -16.08 30.19 25.95
N THR A 651 -16.45 28.93 25.73
CA THR A 651 -16.89 27.99 26.75
C THR A 651 -15.74 27.07 27.10
N TYR A 652 -15.48 26.90 28.39
CA TYR A 652 -14.46 25.98 28.90
C TYR A 652 -14.94 24.53 28.75
N LEU A 653 -14.11 23.69 28.13
CA LEU A 653 -14.28 22.24 28.05
C LEU A 653 -13.89 21.61 29.39
N SER A 654 -14.86 21.50 30.30
CA SER A 654 -14.61 21.09 31.68
C SER A 654 -14.42 19.59 31.88
N TYR A 655 -14.60 18.78 30.84
CA TYR A 655 -14.34 17.34 30.92
C TYR A 655 -12.89 16.99 30.57
N LEU A 656 -12.11 17.95 30.03
CA LEU A 656 -10.66 17.83 29.92
C LEU A 656 -10.00 18.21 31.26
N ASP A 657 -9.45 17.22 31.97
CA ASP A 657 -8.79 17.35 33.28
C ASP A 657 -7.39 16.71 33.33
N ASP A 658 -6.59 17.05 32.32
CA ASP A 658 -5.19 16.63 32.23
C ASP A 658 -4.28 17.48 33.15
N ASN A 659 -3.79 16.84 34.22
CA ASN A 659 -2.93 17.49 35.22
C ASN A 659 -1.48 16.99 35.19
N GLY A 660 -1.08 16.15 34.23
CA GLY A 660 0.24 15.54 34.19
C GLY A 660 0.36 14.34 33.25
N ASP A 661 1.51 13.67 33.32
CA ASP A 661 1.83 12.44 32.57
C ASP A 661 0.71 11.41 32.72
N ASP A 662 0.26 10.84 31.61
CA ASP A 662 -0.77 9.79 31.55
C ASP A 662 -2.18 10.20 32.07
N ASP A 663 -2.47 11.50 32.30
CA ASP A 663 -3.80 12.05 32.67
C ASP A 663 -4.57 12.58 31.42
N ASP A 664 -4.22 12.10 30.23
CA ASP A 664 -4.68 12.63 28.94
C ASP A 664 -6.16 12.41 28.66
N ASP A 665 -6.85 13.47 28.21
CA ASP A 665 -8.29 13.44 27.97
C ASP A 665 -8.66 13.90 26.56
N VAL A 666 -9.78 13.35 26.06
CA VAL A 666 -10.44 13.76 24.82
C VAL A 666 -11.91 14.08 25.10
N GLU A 667 -12.40 15.20 24.55
CA GLU A 667 -13.80 15.60 24.64
C GLU A 667 -14.39 15.77 23.24
N THR A 668 -15.47 15.06 22.94
CA THR A 668 -16.23 15.19 21.69
C THR A 668 -17.28 16.29 21.83
N VAL A 669 -17.33 17.19 20.85
CA VAL A 669 -18.29 18.30 20.76
C VAL A 669 -19.00 18.31 19.41
N ASP A 670 -20.27 18.73 19.41
CA ASP A 670 -21.03 18.95 18.17
C ASP A 670 -20.51 20.19 17.43
N LEU A 671 -20.31 20.07 16.12
CA LEU A 671 -19.99 21.21 15.27
C LEU A 671 -21.23 22.08 15.03
N PRO A 672 -21.09 23.41 14.94
CA PRO A 672 -22.20 24.33 14.67
C PRO A 672 -22.65 24.34 13.19
N PHE A 673 -21.91 23.68 12.32
CA PHE A 673 -22.16 23.51 10.88
C PHE A 673 -21.52 22.19 10.41
N ASP A 674 -21.99 21.65 9.29
CA ASP A 674 -21.37 20.49 8.64
C ASP A 674 -19.99 20.90 8.12
N PHE A 675 -18.94 20.16 8.49
CA PHE A 675 -17.58 20.41 8.03
C PHE A 675 -17.11 19.27 7.13
N MET A 676 -16.64 19.60 5.92
CA MET A 676 -16.10 18.62 4.99
C MET A 676 -14.58 18.51 5.13
N PHE A 677 -14.06 17.30 5.29
CA PHE A 677 -12.63 17.01 5.41
C PHE A 677 -12.28 15.71 4.68
N TYR A 678 -11.33 15.79 3.75
CA TYR A 678 -11.02 14.74 2.75
C TYR A 678 -12.27 14.18 2.05
N GLY A 679 -13.17 15.08 1.65
CA GLY A 679 -14.41 14.73 0.95
C GLY A 679 -15.47 14.01 1.82
N GLN A 680 -15.23 13.83 3.11
CA GLN A 680 -16.21 13.29 4.07
C GLN A 680 -16.83 14.41 4.89
N VAL A 681 -18.13 14.31 5.20
CA VAL A 681 -18.86 15.31 5.99
C VAL A 681 -18.94 14.89 7.45
N TYR A 682 -18.65 15.83 8.35
CA TYR A 682 -18.66 15.62 9.80
C TYR A 682 -19.52 16.68 10.50
N ASP A 683 -20.28 16.24 11.51
CA ASP A 683 -21.12 17.07 12.38
C ASP A 683 -20.57 17.16 13.81
N LYS A 684 -19.43 16.52 14.08
CA LYS A 684 -18.76 16.50 15.38
C LYS A 684 -17.24 16.50 15.23
N ILE A 685 -16.56 16.92 16.29
CA ILE A 685 -15.10 16.80 16.43
C ILE A 685 -14.74 16.31 17.82
N SER A 686 -13.62 15.61 17.93
CA SER A 686 -12.99 15.24 19.19
C SER A 686 -11.76 16.12 19.41
N ILE A 687 -11.65 16.69 20.61
CA ILE A 687 -10.61 17.65 20.97
C ILE A 687 -9.79 17.06 22.12
N CYS A 688 -8.48 16.95 21.95
CA CYS A 688 -7.58 16.39 22.95
C CYS A 688 -6.83 17.48 23.73
N SER A 689 -6.54 17.23 25.01
CA SER A 689 -5.68 18.11 25.82
C SER A 689 -4.29 18.31 25.20
N ASN A 690 -3.80 17.30 24.46
CA ASN A 690 -2.49 17.22 23.80
C ASN A 690 -2.40 17.93 22.42
N GLY A 691 -3.24 18.96 22.21
CA GLY A 691 -3.04 19.90 21.10
C GLY A 691 -3.40 19.38 19.71
N TRP A 692 -4.35 18.45 19.62
CA TRP A 692 -4.88 17.96 18.34
C TRP A 692 -6.41 17.85 18.35
N ILE A 693 -7.00 17.84 17.16
CA ILE A 693 -8.41 17.48 16.94
C ILE A 693 -8.51 16.30 15.97
N ALA A 694 -9.61 15.56 16.05
CA ALA A 694 -9.99 14.55 15.06
C ALA A 694 -11.45 14.74 14.66
N PHE A 695 -11.77 14.61 13.37
CA PHE A 695 -13.13 14.73 12.90
C PHE A 695 -13.96 13.48 13.23
N GLY A 696 -15.16 13.69 13.78
CA GLY A 696 -15.99 12.65 14.39
C GLY A 696 -15.60 12.31 15.83
N GLU A 697 -16.04 11.13 16.29
CA GLU A 697 -15.81 10.63 17.65
C GLU A 697 -14.56 9.72 17.68
N THR A 698 -13.71 9.87 18.70
CA THR A 698 -12.61 8.95 19.02
C THR A 698 -12.43 8.86 20.53
N ASP A 699 -12.06 7.68 21.01
CA ASP A 699 -11.68 7.43 22.41
C ASP A 699 -10.16 7.65 22.64
N MET A 700 -9.38 7.95 21.59
CA MET A 700 -7.93 8.12 21.70
C MET A 700 -7.58 9.42 22.43
N SER A 701 -6.59 9.36 23.32
CA SER A 701 -6.02 10.53 24.02
C SER A 701 -4.49 10.60 23.86
N SER A 702 -3.97 10.25 22.67
CA SER A 702 -2.53 10.11 22.45
C SER A 702 -1.75 11.40 22.72
N PHE A 703 -0.88 11.36 23.73
CA PHE A 703 0.11 12.40 24.03
C PHE A 703 1.42 12.22 23.25
N ARG A 704 1.73 10.99 22.83
CA ARG A 704 2.95 10.71 22.06
C ARG A 704 2.70 11.03 20.60
N ASN A 705 3.38 12.05 20.12
CA ASN A 705 3.33 12.43 18.73
C ASN A 705 4.18 11.53 17.82
N TYR A 706 3.67 11.32 16.61
CA TYR A 706 4.24 10.45 15.58
C TYR A 706 4.28 11.16 14.22
N PRO A 707 4.94 10.58 13.20
CA PRO A 707 4.87 11.11 11.84
C PRO A 707 3.44 11.05 11.28
N LEU A 708 3.10 11.99 10.39
CA LEU A 708 1.83 12.01 9.65
C LEU A 708 2.11 11.98 8.13
N PRO A 709 1.26 11.33 7.32
CA PRO A 709 0.32 10.31 7.75
C PRO A 709 1.06 9.05 8.27
N GLY A 710 0.45 8.29 9.18
CA GLY A 710 1.02 7.07 9.72
C GLY A 710 0.42 6.52 11.01
N ALA A 711 1.10 5.52 11.55
CA ALA A 711 0.65 4.82 12.75
C ALA A 711 0.82 5.65 14.04
N GLY A 712 -0.20 5.64 14.90
CA GLY A 712 -0.14 6.07 16.30
C GLY A 712 -0.96 7.32 16.68
N GLY A 713 -1.43 8.10 15.70
CA GLY A 713 -2.45 9.13 15.89
C GLY A 713 -3.88 8.58 15.71
N PRO A 714 -4.92 9.32 16.10
CA PRO A 714 -6.29 9.03 15.66
C PRO A 714 -6.44 9.29 14.16
N GLY A 715 -7.39 8.62 13.50
CA GLY A 715 -7.70 8.93 12.10
C GLY A 715 -8.43 10.27 11.95
N LYS A 716 -8.40 10.87 10.76
CA LYS A 716 -9.07 12.16 10.45
C LYS A 716 -8.52 13.32 11.29
N MET A 717 -7.22 13.34 11.49
CA MET A 717 -6.56 14.18 12.48
C MET A 717 -6.10 15.52 11.89
N VAL A 718 -6.15 16.54 12.73
CA VAL A 718 -5.38 17.77 12.58
C VAL A 718 -4.50 17.92 13.82
N ALA A 719 -3.20 17.72 13.64
CA ALA A 719 -2.19 18.00 14.65
C ALA A 719 -1.90 19.51 14.64
N VAL A 720 -2.40 20.22 15.65
CA VAL A 720 -2.27 21.68 15.77
C VAL A 720 -0.95 22.03 16.44
N PHE A 721 -0.72 21.46 17.63
CA PHE A 721 0.55 21.40 18.32
C PHE A 721 0.55 20.07 19.07
N TRP A 722 0.72 18.97 18.35
CA TRP A 722 0.63 17.65 18.97
C TRP A 722 1.91 17.35 19.74
N ASP A 723 1.82 17.42 21.06
CA ASP A 723 2.89 17.10 22.01
C ASP A 723 2.24 16.67 23.34
N ASP A 724 3.06 16.23 24.28
CA ASP A 724 2.67 15.92 25.66
C ASP A 724 2.44 17.23 26.45
N LEU A 725 1.17 17.61 26.59
CA LEU A 725 0.72 18.85 27.23
C LEU A 725 0.08 18.55 28.59
N LYS A 726 -0.16 19.61 29.38
CA LYS A 726 -0.91 19.55 30.63
C LYS A 726 -1.66 20.84 30.88
N LEU A 727 -2.82 20.74 31.53
CA LEU A 727 -3.74 21.84 31.85
C LEU A 727 -3.45 22.47 33.23
N THR A 728 -2.31 22.14 33.84
CA THR A 728 -1.90 22.72 35.13
C THR A 728 -1.73 24.23 35.09
N ASN A 729 -1.72 24.88 36.26
CA ASN A 729 -1.43 26.32 36.42
C ASN A 729 -2.38 27.24 35.62
N SER A 730 -3.64 26.84 35.51
CA SER A 730 -4.68 27.54 34.77
C SER A 730 -4.61 27.31 33.25
N GLY A 731 -3.88 26.32 32.74
CA GLY A 731 -4.05 25.85 31.36
C GLY A 731 -5.48 25.32 31.15
N ARG A 732 -6.12 25.65 30.03
CA ARG A 732 -7.49 25.19 29.71
C ARG A 732 -7.72 25.18 28.21
N VAL A 733 -8.64 24.31 27.77
CA VAL A 733 -9.14 24.32 26.40
C VAL A 733 -10.53 24.97 26.34
N TYR A 734 -10.73 25.83 25.36
CA TYR A 734 -11.98 26.56 25.14
C TYR A 734 -12.50 26.34 23.73
N THR A 735 -13.82 26.39 23.57
CA THR A 735 -14.49 26.41 22.27
C THR A 735 -15.41 27.61 22.14
N TRP A 736 -15.50 28.18 20.94
CA TRP A 736 -16.45 29.26 20.66
C TRP A 736 -16.94 29.22 19.22
N TYR A 737 -18.24 29.39 19.01
CA TYR A 737 -18.79 29.64 17.68
C TYR A 737 -19.08 31.12 17.49
N ASP A 738 -18.32 31.76 16.60
CA ASP A 738 -18.63 33.12 16.16
C ASP A 738 -19.72 33.07 15.09
N THR A 739 -20.96 33.34 15.51
CA THR A 739 -22.12 33.34 14.62
C THR A 739 -22.04 34.40 13.52
N ASN A 740 -21.27 35.49 13.72
CA ASN A 740 -21.17 36.59 12.77
C ASN A 740 -20.18 36.27 11.65
N ASN A 741 -19.01 35.74 12.02
CA ASN A 741 -17.96 35.38 11.07
C ASN A 741 -18.08 33.93 10.56
N LYS A 742 -19.02 33.14 11.08
CA LYS A 742 -19.23 31.73 10.70
C LYS A 742 -17.98 30.87 10.87
N VAL A 743 -17.34 31.04 12.02
CA VAL A 743 -16.16 30.25 12.39
C VAL A 743 -16.34 29.58 13.74
N PHE A 744 -15.83 28.36 13.86
CA PHE A 744 -15.74 27.62 15.11
C PHE A 744 -14.29 27.55 15.56
N ILE A 745 -14.01 28.02 16.78
CA ILE A 745 -12.66 28.19 17.31
C ILE A 745 -12.44 27.24 18.46
N VAL A 746 -11.32 26.51 18.44
CA VAL A 746 -10.79 25.74 19.56
C VAL A 746 -9.47 26.38 20.00
N GLN A 747 -9.35 26.78 21.26
CA GLN A 747 -8.17 27.43 21.82
C GLN A 747 -7.61 26.61 22.99
N TRP A 748 -6.32 26.24 22.90
CA TRP A 748 -5.54 25.77 24.05
C TRP A 748 -4.88 26.99 24.68
N SER A 749 -5.40 27.40 25.84
CA SER A 749 -5.03 28.66 26.49
C SER A 749 -4.06 28.40 27.63
N ARG A 750 -2.81 28.83 27.46
CA ARG A 750 -1.75 28.80 28.49
C ARG A 750 -1.53 27.40 29.06
N VAL A 751 -1.64 26.40 28.19
CA VAL A 751 -1.30 25.01 28.49
C VAL A 751 0.22 24.90 28.57
N ARG A 752 0.73 23.78 29.08
CA ARG A 752 2.18 23.61 29.22
C ARG A 752 2.65 22.29 28.71
N THR A 753 3.84 22.25 28.13
CA THR A 753 4.50 20.98 27.86
C THR A 753 4.79 20.24 29.17
N TYR A 754 4.60 18.92 29.17
CA TYR A 754 4.84 18.09 30.34
C TYR A 754 6.32 18.17 30.78
N GLN A 755 7.25 17.89 29.85
CA GLN A 755 8.69 17.79 30.12
C GLN A 755 9.30 19.10 30.67
N ASN A 756 9.07 20.23 29.99
CA ASN A 756 9.79 21.47 30.27
C ASN A 756 8.95 22.56 30.96
N ASN A 757 7.63 22.34 31.12
CA ASN A 757 6.69 23.37 31.58
C ASN A 757 6.69 24.63 30.70
N SER A 758 6.95 24.50 29.40
CA SER A 758 6.94 25.63 28.47
C SER A 758 5.54 26.23 28.35
N THR A 759 5.48 27.54 28.12
CA THR A 759 4.31 28.34 27.73
C THR A 759 3.69 27.97 26.37
N GLU A 760 2.55 27.28 26.23
CA GLU A 760 1.90 27.17 24.92
C GLU A 760 0.50 27.81 24.92
N THR A 761 0.24 28.66 23.92
CA THR A 761 -1.08 29.23 23.67
C THR A 761 -1.33 29.27 22.18
N PHE A 762 -2.26 28.45 21.70
CA PHE A 762 -2.55 28.30 20.27
C PHE A 762 -4.02 27.99 20.03
N GLN A 763 -4.48 28.15 18.78
CA GLN A 763 -5.86 27.90 18.39
C GLN A 763 -5.96 27.36 16.97
N ILE A 764 -7.04 26.63 16.71
CA ILE A 764 -7.53 26.30 15.37
C ILE A 764 -8.90 26.94 15.16
N ILE A 765 -9.09 27.50 13.97
CA ILE A 765 -10.30 28.16 13.51
C ILE A 765 -10.82 27.38 12.31
N LEU A 766 -11.91 26.66 12.50
CA LEU A 766 -12.65 25.98 11.45
C LEU A 766 -13.60 26.98 10.81
N ARG A 767 -13.48 27.16 9.49
CA ARG A 767 -14.33 28.05 8.70
C ARG A 767 -15.51 27.26 8.12
N ASP A 768 -16.73 27.77 8.27
CA ASP A 768 -17.93 27.15 7.69
C ASP A 768 -17.77 26.99 6.17
N PRO A 769 -17.75 25.76 5.62
CA PRO A 769 -17.55 25.55 4.19
C PRO A 769 -18.61 26.20 3.31
N ASN A 770 -19.81 26.47 3.85
CA ASN A 770 -20.87 27.17 3.11
C ASN A 770 -20.66 28.69 3.07
N HIS A 771 -19.81 29.23 3.95
CA HIS A 771 -19.44 30.65 3.98
C HIS A 771 -18.08 30.90 3.32
N TYR A 772 -17.10 30.03 3.60
CA TYR A 772 -15.75 30.06 3.05
C TYR A 772 -15.56 28.86 2.12
N MET A 773 -16.01 29.03 0.87
CA MET A 773 -16.00 27.95 -0.11
C MET A 773 -14.59 27.68 -0.64
N THR A 774 -14.32 26.43 -0.96
CA THR A 774 -13.06 25.95 -1.54
C THR A 774 -13.33 25.15 -2.82
N PRO A 775 -12.32 24.91 -3.69
CA PRO A 775 -12.50 24.15 -4.93
C PRO A 775 -13.12 22.75 -4.73
N THR A 776 -12.80 22.09 -3.62
CA THR A 776 -13.26 20.73 -3.31
C THR A 776 -14.48 20.70 -2.37
N ASN A 777 -14.94 21.87 -1.89
CA ASN A 777 -15.92 22.06 -0.80
C ASN A 777 -15.43 21.62 0.59
N ASP A 778 -14.18 21.19 0.70
CA ASP A 778 -13.54 20.96 1.99
C ASP A 778 -13.42 22.25 2.81
N GLY A 779 -13.54 22.16 4.12
CA GLY A 779 -13.46 23.32 5.00
C GLY A 779 -12.03 23.81 5.20
N GLU A 780 -11.88 25.13 5.28
CA GLU A 780 -10.60 25.74 5.60
C GLU A 780 -10.33 25.72 7.11
N MET A 781 -9.06 25.55 7.47
CA MET A 781 -8.61 25.53 8.85
C MET A 781 -7.44 26.50 9.04
N LEU A 782 -7.65 27.53 9.86
CA LEU A 782 -6.61 28.49 10.21
C LEU A 782 -6.09 28.18 11.61
N ILE A 783 -4.80 27.88 11.72
CA ILE A 783 -4.10 27.66 12.99
C ILE A 783 -3.28 28.90 13.32
N GLN A 784 -3.31 29.33 14.58
CA GLN A 784 -2.55 30.47 15.05
C GLN A 784 -1.84 30.15 16.37
N TYR A 785 -0.62 30.67 16.52
CA TYR A 785 0.21 30.48 17.70
C TYR A 785 0.50 31.82 18.37
N MET A 786 -0.06 32.05 19.56
CA MET A 786 0.29 33.21 20.39
C MET A 786 1.61 32.98 21.11
N ASP A 787 1.75 31.82 21.75
CA ASP A 787 3.00 31.35 22.34
C ASP A 787 3.33 29.99 21.69
N PHE A 788 4.53 29.86 21.13
CA PHE A 788 5.04 28.63 20.50
C PHE A 788 6.45 28.30 21.00
N THR A 789 6.59 27.27 21.82
CA THR A 789 7.90 26.80 22.31
C THR A 789 8.11 25.30 22.08
N ASN A 790 8.68 24.97 20.91
CA ASN A 790 8.98 23.58 20.55
C ASN A 790 10.33 23.09 21.13
N ASN A 791 10.35 22.67 22.41
CA ASN A 791 11.57 22.27 23.11
C ASN A 791 11.51 20.89 23.81
N THR A 792 10.47 20.10 23.58
CA THR A 792 10.28 18.76 24.16
C THR A 792 11.18 17.73 23.48
N THR A 793 12.43 17.60 23.95
CA THR A 793 13.47 16.75 23.34
C THR A 793 13.52 15.31 23.88
N GLY A 794 12.68 15.01 24.86
CA GLY A 794 12.57 13.69 25.47
C GLY A 794 13.72 13.37 26.42
N SER A 795 13.60 12.24 27.10
CA SER A 795 14.67 11.68 27.93
C SER A 795 14.71 10.18 27.74
N TYR A 796 15.58 9.70 26.87
CA TYR A 796 15.69 8.29 26.51
C TYR A 796 16.56 7.48 27.48
N SER A 797 16.54 7.82 28.77
CA SER A 797 17.25 7.09 29.83
C SER A 797 16.36 6.01 30.47
N TRP A 798 16.60 5.61 31.73
CA TRP A 798 15.75 4.62 32.40
C TRP A 798 14.35 5.16 32.73
N SER A 799 14.23 6.43 33.12
CA SER A 799 12.96 7.08 33.45
C SER A 799 12.32 7.72 32.23
N GLN A 800 12.22 6.94 31.16
CA GLN A 800 11.86 7.38 29.82
C GLN A 800 10.75 8.43 29.76
N ILE A 801 11.06 9.62 29.25
CA ILE A 801 10.10 10.68 28.94
C ILE A 801 10.02 10.78 27.43
N HIS A 802 8.84 10.66 26.85
CA HIS A 802 8.67 10.91 25.42
C HIS A 802 8.98 12.36 25.12
N GLY A 803 9.63 12.61 24.00
CA GLY A 803 9.83 13.97 23.55
C GLY A 803 10.59 13.95 22.24
N ASN A 804 9.83 14.25 21.20
CA ASN A 804 10.27 14.22 19.83
C ASN A 804 9.80 15.50 19.14
N TYR A 805 9.84 16.61 19.89
CA TYR A 805 9.27 17.89 19.51
C TYR A 805 7.77 17.77 19.19
N CYS A 806 7.08 18.85 18.89
CA CYS A 806 5.68 18.76 18.46
C CYS A 806 5.56 18.18 17.02
N THR A 807 4.40 17.59 16.71
CA THR A 807 3.96 17.35 15.33
C THR A 807 2.93 18.40 14.93
N VAL A 808 3.01 18.91 13.70
CA VAL A 808 1.98 19.73 13.06
C VAL A 808 1.69 19.17 11.68
N GLY A 809 0.40 19.03 11.33
CA GLY A 809 -0.02 18.47 10.06
C GLY A 809 -1.45 17.95 10.05
N ILE A 810 -1.84 17.30 8.96
CA ILE A 810 -3.16 16.71 8.75
C ILE A 810 -3.04 15.28 8.21
N GLU A 811 -4.05 14.47 8.51
CA GLU A 811 -4.19 13.10 8.01
C GLU A 811 -5.67 12.78 7.73
N ASP A 812 -5.91 11.99 6.69
CA ASP A 812 -7.23 11.61 6.22
C ASP A 812 -7.90 10.49 7.04
N HIS A 813 -9.08 10.06 6.60
CA HIS A 813 -9.85 9.01 7.25
C HIS A 813 -9.30 7.60 7.03
N THR A 814 -8.42 7.42 6.04
CA THR A 814 -7.71 6.17 5.79
C THR A 814 -6.36 6.12 6.49
N MET A 815 -5.91 7.19 7.14
CA MET A 815 -4.57 7.29 7.74
C MET A 815 -3.41 7.12 6.74
N THR A 816 -3.67 7.17 5.43
CA THR A 816 -2.65 6.93 4.38
C THR A 816 -2.33 8.18 3.54
N GLN A 817 -3.12 9.24 3.70
CA GLN A 817 -3.00 10.49 2.98
C GLN A 817 -2.95 11.65 3.99
N GLY A 818 -2.10 12.64 3.73
CA GLY A 818 -1.86 13.71 4.67
C GLY A 818 -0.75 14.66 4.27
N LEU A 819 -0.62 15.75 5.02
CA LEU A 819 0.52 16.68 4.97
C LEU A 819 1.15 16.82 6.35
N GLN A 820 2.45 16.55 6.44
CA GLN A 820 3.25 16.82 7.63
C GLN A 820 4.01 18.13 7.45
N TYR A 821 3.70 19.12 8.28
CA TYR A 821 4.39 20.40 8.30
C TYR A 821 5.68 20.32 9.12
N THR A 822 5.62 19.68 10.30
CA THR A 822 6.81 19.39 11.12
C THR A 822 6.65 18.15 11.97
N PHE A 823 7.74 17.43 12.21
CA PHE A 823 7.88 16.35 13.18
C PHE A 823 9.34 16.18 13.57
N ASN A 824 9.62 15.86 14.84
CA ASN A 824 10.99 15.65 15.31
C ASN A 824 11.94 16.81 14.97
N ASN A 825 11.41 18.04 15.07
CA ASN A 825 12.09 19.30 14.72
C ASN A 825 12.63 19.33 13.27
N THR A 826 12.05 18.51 12.39
CA THR A 826 12.31 18.51 10.96
C THR A 826 11.05 19.05 10.28
N TYR A 827 11.22 20.12 9.51
CA TYR A 827 10.13 20.77 8.78
C TYR A 827 10.12 20.27 7.34
N ALA A 828 8.96 20.33 6.68
CA ALA A 828 8.89 20.13 5.24
C ALA A 828 9.76 21.18 4.50
N ASP A 829 10.20 20.87 3.29
CA ASP A 829 11.07 21.76 2.50
C ASP A 829 10.42 23.14 2.27
N ALA A 830 9.09 23.15 2.14
CA ALA A 830 8.22 24.31 1.90
C ALA A 830 7.54 24.82 3.19
N ALA A 831 8.21 24.71 4.34
CA ALA A 831 7.65 25.11 5.62
C ALA A 831 8.60 26.05 6.37
N MET A 832 8.10 27.23 6.75
CA MET A 832 8.82 28.09 7.66
C MET A 832 8.89 27.49 9.08
N GLN A 833 9.91 27.88 9.85
CA GLN A 833 9.92 27.53 11.27
C GLN A 833 8.88 28.35 12.03
N LEU A 834 8.03 27.67 12.79
CA LEU A 834 7.01 28.31 13.61
C LEU A 834 7.63 29.01 14.83
N SER A 835 7.01 30.12 15.23
CA SER A 835 7.38 30.90 16.42
C SER A 835 6.17 31.65 16.98
N ASP A 836 6.35 32.40 18.07
CA ASP A 836 5.30 33.27 18.61
C ASP A 836 4.75 34.20 17.51
N GLU A 837 3.44 34.45 17.56
CA GLU A 837 2.73 35.35 16.64
C GLU A 837 2.82 34.90 15.17
N THR A 838 2.76 33.59 14.92
CA THR A 838 2.70 32.99 13.58
C THR A 838 1.39 32.25 13.34
N ALA A 839 1.04 32.04 12.06
CA ALA A 839 -0.18 31.37 11.64
C ALA A 839 0.06 30.49 10.40
N ILE A 840 -0.73 29.43 10.28
CA ILE A 840 -0.79 28.57 9.08
C ILE A 840 -2.25 28.35 8.66
N LEU A 841 -2.52 28.37 7.35
CA LEU A 841 -3.83 28.13 6.75
C LEU A 841 -3.76 26.82 5.96
N ILE A 842 -4.61 25.87 6.34
CA ILE A 842 -4.82 24.62 5.63
C ILE A 842 -6.07 24.78 4.76
N THR A 843 -5.93 24.61 3.45
CA THR A 843 -7.02 24.84 2.49
C THR A 843 -6.78 24.06 1.20
N THR A 844 -7.83 23.80 0.43
CA THR A 844 -7.70 23.30 -0.95
C THR A 844 -7.65 24.43 -1.99
N ARG A 845 -7.73 25.70 -1.55
CA ARG A 845 -7.47 26.85 -2.41
C ARG A 845 -5.97 26.89 -2.75
N GLY A 846 -5.64 26.98 -4.03
CA GLY A 846 -4.30 26.69 -4.55
C GLY A 846 -4.27 25.45 -5.43
N SER A 847 -5.28 24.57 -5.34
CA SER A 847 -5.54 23.57 -6.37
C SER A 847 -6.09 24.28 -7.61
N GLU A 848 -5.23 24.89 -8.43
CA GLU A 848 -5.59 25.50 -9.72
C GLU A 848 -5.95 24.43 -10.77
N MET A 849 -6.87 23.54 -10.42
CA MET A 849 -7.54 22.66 -11.38
C MET A 849 -8.74 23.35 -12.05
N ARG A 850 -9.02 24.63 -11.76
CA ARG A 850 -10.20 25.35 -12.28
C ARG A 850 -9.91 26.82 -12.54
N LEU A 851 -10.33 27.34 -13.69
CA LEU A 851 -10.19 28.75 -14.06
C LEU A 851 -11.18 29.61 -13.25
N ASP A 852 -10.70 30.68 -12.62
CA ASP A 852 -11.58 31.67 -11.99
C ASP A 852 -12.53 32.28 -13.03
N GLY A 853 -13.82 32.31 -12.72
CA GLY A 853 -14.87 32.76 -13.63
C GLY A 853 -15.42 31.71 -14.60
N ASP A 854 -14.90 30.48 -14.63
CA ASP A 854 -15.46 29.34 -15.39
C ASP A 854 -16.53 28.63 -14.54
N LEU A 855 -17.77 29.13 -14.60
CA LEU A 855 -18.87 28.65 -13.77
C LEU A 855 -19.49 27.36 -14.28
N ASN A 856 -19.35 27.08 -15.58
CA ASN A 856 -19.90 25.89 -16.21
C ASN A 856 -18.89 24.74 -16.29
N THR A 857 -17.64 24.96 -15.87
CA THR A 857 -16.53 23.99 -15.84
C THR A 857 -16.14 23.45 -17.22
N ASP A 858 -16.26 24.27 -18.26
CA ASP A 858 -15.94 23.89 -19.64
C ASP A 858 -14.49 24.22 -20.07
N GLY A 859 -13.71 24.82 -19.16
CA GLY A 859 -12.32 25.20 -19.38
C GLY A 859 -12.16 26.55 -20.09
N MET A 860 -13.23 27.32 -20.27
CA MET A 860 -13.21 28.67 -20.84
C MET A 860 -14.00 29.64 -19.95
N VAL A 861 -13.52 30.88 -19.85
CA VAL A 861 -14.26 31.98 -19.22
C VAL A 861 -14.93 32.80 -20.31
N ASP A 862 -16.23 32.60 -20.53
CA ASP A 862 -16.99 33.20 -21.62
C ASP A 862 -18.36 33.78 -21.20
N VAL A 863 -19.19 34.14 -22.19
CA VAL A 863 -20.50 34.77 -21.95
C VAL A 863 -21.48 33.81 -21.25
N ASN A 864 -21.29 32.49 -21.36
CA ASN A 864 -22.12 31.50 -20.70
C ASN A 864 -21.92 31.54 -19.18
N ASP A 865 -20.71 31.83 -18.71
CA ASP A 865 -20.44 32.01 -17.28
C ASP A 865 -21.11 33.26 -16.72
N ILE A 866 -21.12 34.35 -17.49
CA ILE A 866 -21.85 35.57 -17.12
C ILE A 866 -23.35 35.28 -16.95
N LEU A 867 -23.93 34.44 -17.83
CA LEU A 867 -25.35 34.09 -17.74
C LEU A 867 -25.65 33.26 -16.48
N ILE A 868 -24.77 32.33 -16.12
CA ILE A 868 -24.90 31.53 -14.89
C ILE A 868 -24.81 32.42 -13.65
N LEU A 869 -23.87 33.37 -13.64
CA LEU A 869 -23.71 34.32 -12.54
C LEU A 869 -24.90 35.27 -12.40
N ILE A 870 -25.47 35.73 -13.52
CA ILE A 870 -26.70 36.54 -13.53
C ILE A 870 -27.86 35.75 -12.96
N ASP A 871 -28.03 34.49 -13.36
CA ASP A 871 -29.10 33.64 -12.86
C ASP A 871 -28.98 33.38 -11.36
N HIS A 872 -27.75 33.27 -10.83
CA HIS A 872 -27.51 33.23 -9.39
C HIS A 872 -27.95 34.52 -8.67
N ILE A 873 -27.44 35.67 -9.11
CA ILE A 873 -27.69 36.98 -8.49
C ILE A 873 -29.18 37.37 -8.54
N VAL A 874 -29.89 36.97 -9.61
CA VAL A 874 -31.28 37.37 -9.87
C VAL A 874 -32.30 36.34 -9.38
N THR A 875 -31.99 35.05 -9.45
CA THR A 875 -32.97 33.96 -9.21
C THR A 875 -32.59 32.94 -8.15
N ASP A 876 -31.42 33.07 -7.51
CA ASP A 876 -30.95 32.22 -6.40
C ASP A 876 -30.87 30.72 -6.78
N GLN A 877 -30.23 30.43 -7.92
CA GLN A 877 -29.95 29.05 -8.37
C GLN A 877 -28.52 28.60 -8.02
N THR A 878 -28.35 27.31 -7.72
CA THR A 878 -27.15 26.74 -7.05
C THR A 878 -26.44 25.62 -7.84
N HIS A 879 -26.43 25.66 -9.18
CA HIS A 879 -25.82 24.61 -10.01
C HIS A 879 -24.42 24.97 -10.55
N PHE A 880 -23.58 25.61 -9.74
CA PHE A 880 -22.17 25.89 -10.07
C PHE A 880 -21.37 26.00 -8.77
N ASN A 881 -20.04 25.87 -8.85
CA ASN A 881 -19.18 26.09 -7.68
C ASN A 881 -19.08 27.60 -7.41
N PRO A 882 -19.63 28.13 -6.31
CA PRO A 882 -19.67 29.57 -6.10
C PRO A 882 -18.28 30.15 -5.75
N PHE A 883 -17.28 29.30 -5.45
CA PHE A 883 -15.87 29.69 -5.42
C PHE A 883 -15.40 30.26 -6.77
N LEU A 884 -15.78 29.61 -7.88
CA LEU A 884 -15.44 30.09 -9.23
C LEU A 884 -16.19 31.38 -9.59
N ALA A 885 -17.23 31.71 -8.83
CA ALA A 885 -18.05 32.90 -8.99
C ALA A 885 -17.65 34.07 -8.09
N ASP A 886 -16.81 33.86 -7.08
CA ASP A 886 -16.25 34.91 -6.21
C ASP A 886 -14.96 35.47 -6.81
N ILE A 887 -15.11 36.10 -7.98
CA ILE A 887 -13.99 36.55 -8.82
C ILE A 887 -13.20 37.69 -8.16
N ASN A 888 -13.81 38.44 -7.25
CA ASN A 888 -13.10 39.47 -6.50
C ASN A 888 -12.45 38.93 -5.21
N SER A 889 -12.68 37.65 -4.87
CA SER A 889 -12.14 36.94 -3.71
C SER A 889 -12.52 37.56 -2.35
N ASP A 890 -13.69 38.19 -2.25
CA ASP A 890 -14.21 38.82 -1.02
C ASP A 890 -15.06 37.87 -0.17
N GLY A 891 -15.27 36.64 -0.62
CA GLY A 891 -16.06 35.60 0.03
C GLY A 891 -17.56 35.71 -0.24
N VAL A 892 -18.02 36.63 -1.09
CA VAL A 892 -19.46 36.87 -1.34
C VAL A 892 -19.75 37.04 -2.82
N VAL A 893 -20.37 36.04 -3.43
CA VAL A 893 -20.83 36.12 -4.84
C VAL A 893 -21.95 37.15 -5.01
N ASN A 894 -21.64 38.28 -5.64
CA ASN A 894 -22.55 39.40 -5.82
C ASN A 894 -22.34 40.15 -7.15
N ILE A 895 -22.97 41.32 -7.29
CA ILE A 895 -22.92 42.10 -8.54
C ILE A 895 -21.50 42.62 -8.87
N LEU A 896 -20.62 42.72 -7.88
CA LEU A 896 -19.23 43.10 -8.05
C LEU A 896 -18.44 41.99 -8.78
N ASP A 897 -18.72 40.73 -8.48
CA ASP A 897 -18.13 39.58 -9.19
C ASP A 897 -18.60 39.50 -10.63
N MET A 898 -19.88 39.80 -10.87
CA MET A 898 -20.42 39.90 -12.23
C MET A 898 -19.73 40.99 -13.04
N VAL A 899 -19.45 42.15 -12.42
CA VAL A 899 -18.70 43.22 -13.08
C VAL A 899 -17.27 42.78 -13.40
N ARG A 900 -16.64 42.01 -12.50
CA ARG A 900 -15.29 41.48 -12.71
C ARG A 900 -15.26 40.39 -13.80
N LEU A 901 -16.23 39.47 -13.82
CA LEU A 901 -16.39 38.47 -14.86
C LEU A 901 -16.56 39.11 -16.24
N ILE A 902 -17.40 40.14 -16.34
CA ILE A 902 -17.59 40.89 -17.59
C ILE A 902 -16.28 41.53 -18.04
N GLN A 903 -15.47 42.08 -17.12
CA GLN A 903 -14.16 42.64 -17.45
C GLN A 903 -13.20 41.58 -17.98
N MET A 904 -13.16 40.39 -17.35
CA MET A 904 -12.34 39.26 -17.79
C MET A 904 -12.73 38.77 -19.19
N VAL A 905 -14.02 38.53 -19.43
CA VAL A 905 -14.55 38.11 -20.75
C VAL A 905 -14.30 39.18 -21.83
N MET A 906 -14.27 40.46 -21.45
CA MET A 906 -13.96 41.57 -22.36
C MET A 906 -12.46 41.83 -22.56
N GLY A 907 -11.57 41.09 -21.88
CA GLY A 907 -10.12 41.24 -21.98
C GLY A 907 -9.56 42.50 -21.30
N TYR A 908 -10.22 42.98 -20.24
CA TYR A 908 -9.71 44.04 -19.38
C TYR A 908 -9.07 43.44 -18.12
N ASN A 909 -7.77 43.71 -17.89
CA ASN A 909 -7.06 43.38 -16.63
C ASN A 909 -7.56 44.25 -15.47
#